data_AF-A0A933GTI6-F1
#
_entry.id   AF-A0A933GTI6-F1
#
_cell.length_a   1.000
_cell.length_b   1.000
_cell.length_c   1.000
_cell.angle_alpha   90.00
_cell.angle_beta   90.00
_cell.angle_gamma   90.00
#
_symmetry.space_group_name_H-M   'P 1'
#
loop_
_entity.id
_entity.type
_entity.pdbx_description
1 polymer ?
#
loop_
_entity_poly.entity_id
_entity_poly.type
_entity_poly.pdbx_seq_one_letter_code
_entity_poly.pdbx_strand_id
1 'polypeptide(L)'
;MAGRILALALLVVLLTPDGVAQQEDGAYENDRWGFRIEKQDGGWRIEERAKGNAAVEISLTRADRELQAQVVIAVEPAPEGEEPASLAERTLAALQGQEAYSEPRAARLSVAGMEAPGLSVVTKGADGVTYRVEQFYIVHEGLRYTLRHLAPVDTFEAALPRLRRIWEGLSFRPLSPEASEDRELRRLAARCGSDLPLAQSWEEASRRAAAEGRAILVVARFYPGFQLSDPTFSGPLGDPDVRELLRERFVLLRLTGEMEIPLRSPEVYGLSGTTFGEAVLVVHADGRVLDETSILDERLLDAFLVRALGKSPEFAGSAAVPEDLLERAAFHLRRGELDLVLEDVKGLDSPATLRLGAAVLRRRLEGDAAIAVLERARTQDDGSLAADLDADQGALLIRLGRIEEARDRLAGTLERHPEHVRVPEVLYWLGACEHRLQGKAAAEKRWRELASAFPDSPWAWRAAGTLLGTAFGLGAGVPLEWPSDAVLASRREVAAERLPINQAAKAKEAAVAYLLKSQRADGSWTSPTELSVAYVGRPNEFTDAVTALAALALFEEGGEDEEGPKAAVRRALDFLLASHARWQALGELPLFMDYRVWSQALTLAFLARCRVAGIGDRAALDRTMGELVGGLSKKERTGGGWSYLLRTDLAGARIEQSISFVTATVLLSLLSARAAGAEVPVPLLERAAACLEGMRNPDGTYEYMTRGADGAAAEHPAGAAGRGPLCALALFRAGRADARELRRSLELFVLHRETLDRERGKSLLHTGPQGQGSHYVLFDYAFAALAAASLPAGEREPYPAAILSGVLAARSIDGSYRDQERQGSDYGTAMALLAFRNLEPPP
;
A
#
# COMPACT_ATOMS: atom_id res chain seq x y z
N MET A 1 -14.44 14.73 4.64
CA MET A 1 -13.72 15.00 5.90
C MET A 1 -13.21 16.45 5.96
N ALA A 2 -13.80 17.35 5.17
CA ALA A 2 -13.50 18.79 5.17
C ALA A 2 -13.82 19.37 6.55
N GLY A 3 -12.79 19.81 7.25
CA GLY A 3 -12.88 20.41 8.58
C GLY A 3 -11.93 19.86 9.64
N ARG A 4 -11.21 18.75 9.39
CA ARG A 4 -10.32 18.15 10.42
C ARG A 4 -8.88 18.66 10.50
N ILE A 5 -8.50 19.71 9.75
CA ILE A 5 -7.17 20.35 9.85
C ILE A 5 -7.19 21.66 10.67
N LEU A 6 -8.35 22.14 11.13
CA LEU A 6 -8.48 23.17 12.17
C LEU A 6 -9.33 22.69 13.35
N ALA A 7 -9.31 21.39 13.64
CA ALA A 7 -9.79 20.91 14.92
C ALA A 7 -8.72 21.23 15.98
N LEU A 8 -8.85 22.40 16.57
CA LEU A 8 -8.24 22.73 17.85
C LEU A 8 -8.77 21.69 18.86
N ALA A 9 -8.12 20.54 18.98
CA ALA A 9 -8.38 19.63 20.09
C ALA A 9 -7.77 20.29 21.33
N LEU A 10 -8.46 21.30 21.85
CA LEU A 10 -8.35 21.78 23.22
C LEU A 10 -8.95 20.69 24.14
N LEU A 11 -8.49 19.45 23.97
CA LEU A 11 -8.83 18.36 24.85
C LEU A 11 -8.04 18.63 26.14
N VAL A 12 -8.66 19.33 27.09
CA VAL A 12 -8.12 19.42 28.44
C VAL A 12 -8.25 18.03 29.04
N VAL A 13 -7.20 17.23 28.92
CA VAL A 13 -7.08 15.98 29.64
C VAL A 13 -6.23 16.23 30.87
N LEU A 14 -6.86 16.43 32.02
CA LEU A 14 -6.20 16.19 33.29
C LEU A 14 -6.06 14.67 33.44
N LEU A 15 -4.98 14.11 32.91
CA LEU A 15 -4.70 12.69 32.99
C LEU A 15 -4.33 12.29 34.43
N THR A 16 -4.90 11.16 34.85
CA THR A 16 -4.53 10.38 36.04
C THR A 16 -3.11 9.82 35.91
N PRO A 17 -2.44 9.55 37.04
CA PRO A 17 -0.99 9.39 37.09
C PRO A 17 -0.60 7.95 36.76
N ASP A 18 -0.38 7.61 35.49
CA ASP A 18 0.38 6.41 35.13
C ASP A 18 1.06 6.58 33.78
N GLY A 19 2.36 6.90 33.81
CA GLY A 19 3.22 6.83 32.63
C GLY A 19 4.32 7.90 32.55
N VAL A 20 5.54 7.50 32.93
CA VAL A 20 6.84 7.94 32.36
C VAL A 20 7.55 9.19 32.93
N ALA A 21 8.87 8.96 33.13
CA ALA A 21 10.04 9.84 33.33
C ALA A 21 9.98 10.98 34.36
N GLN A 22 10.35 10.66 35.60
CA GLN A 22 10.90 11.65 36.54
C GLN A 22 12.36 11.97 36.15
N GLN A 23 12.59 13.17 35.63
CA GLN A 23 13.93 13.77 35.61
C GLN A 23 13.93 14.93 36.62
N GLU A 24 14.60 14.73 37.75
CA GLU A 24 14.76 15.73 38.82
C GLU A 24 15.85 16.76 38.48
N ASP A 25 15.52 18.02 38.79
CA ASP A 25 16.28 19.28 38.86
C ASP A 25 17.01 19.91 37.64
N GLY A 26 16.78 21.22 37.47
CA GLY A 26 17.60 22.16 36.70
C GLY A 26 16.97 22.66 35.39
N ALA A 27 16.94 21.81 34.37
CA ALA A 27 16.43 22.17 33.05
C ALA A 27 15.95 20.92 32.27
N TYR A 28 15.07 21.13 31.30
CA TYR A 28 14.68 20.13 30.32
C TYR A 28 15.30 20.49 28.99
N GLU A 29 16.04 19.57 28.38
CA GLU A 29 16.67 19.76 27.08
C GLU A 29 16.15 18.72 26.10
N ASN A 30 15.83 19.16 24.88
CA ASN A 30 15.49 18.27 23.79
C ASN A 30 16.25 18.70 22.52
N ASP A 31 17.44 18.12 22.34
CA ASP A 31 18.33 18.44 21.21
C ASP A 31 17.77 17.95 19.86
N ARG A 32 16.82 17.01 19.87
CA ARG A 32 16.12 16.59 18.66
C ARG A 32 15.14 17.65 18.15
N TRP A 33 14.53 18.40 19.06
CA TRP A 33 13.55 19.43 18.75
C TRP A 33 14.06 20.85 19.00
N GLY A 34 15.35 21.01 19.33
CA GLY A 34 16.06 22.29 19.29
C GLY A 34 15.70 23.27 20.40
N PHE A 35 15.37 22.80 21.60
CA PHE A 35 15.03 23.72 22.69
C PHE A 35 15.42 23.22 24.09
N ARG A 36 15.51 24.19 25.01
CA ARG A 36 15.74 24.01 26.44
C ARG A 36 14.71 24.82 27.23
N ILE A 37 14.19 24.26 28.31
CA ILE A 37 13.35 24.95 29.31
C ILE A 37 14.04 24.90 30.66
N GLU A 38 14.31 26.05 31.26
CA GLU A 38 14.78 26.11 32.65
C GLU A 38 13.62 25.94 33.63
N LYS A 39 13.74 24.96 34.54
CA LYS A 39 12.72 24.71 35.58
C LYS A 39 13.02 25.68 36.74
N GLN A 40 12.28 26.79 36.80
CA GLN A 40 12.54 27.84 37.79
C GLN A 40 12.16 27.46 39.23
N ASP A 41 11.34 26.41 39.44
CA ASP A 41 11.05 25.81 40.77
C ASP A 41 10.75 24.28 40.67
N GLY A 42 10.90 23.55 41.78
CA GLY A 42 10.79 22.07 41.83
C GLY A 42 9.36 21.49 41.75
N GLY A 43 8.37 22.29 41.32
CA GLY A 43 6.95 21.90 41.32
C GLY A 43 6.41 21.31 40.02
N TRP A 44 7.20 21.33 38.94
CA TRP A 44 6.75 20.98 37.59
C TRP A 44 7.14 19.55 37.19
N ARG A 45 6.14 18.76 36.81
CA ARG A 45 6.32 17.47 36.13
C ARG A 45 6.27 17.69 34.62
N ILE A 46 7.21 17.08 33.90
CA ILE A 46 7.25 17.10 32.44
C ILE A 46 6.84 15.73 31.93
N GLU A 47 5.98 15.73 30.92
CA GLU A 47 5.59 14.55 30.16
C GLU A 47 5.90 14.81 28.68
N GLU A 48 6.69 13.95 28.06
CA GLU A 48 6.92 13.97 26.62
C GLU A 48 6.06 12.90 25.94
N ARG A 49 5.30 13.32 24.94
CA ARG A 49 4.47 12.47 24.12
C ARG A 49 4.83 12.64 22.66
N ALA A 50 5.37 11.58 22.05
CA ALA A 50 5.54 11.54 20.60
C ALA A 50 4.18 11.61 19.89
N LYS A 51 4.08 12.46 18.86
CA LYS A 51 2.91 12.57 17.98
C LYS A 51 3.30 12.11 16.57
N GLY A 52 3.28 10.80 16.37
CA GLY A 52 3.80 10.18 15.15
C GLY A 52 5.32 10.32 15.02
N ASN A 53 5.83 10.19 13.79
CA ASN A 53 7.28 10.14 13.53
C ASN A 53 7.95 11.52 13.38
N ALA A 54 7.18 12.60 13.37
CA ALA A 54 7.66 13.93 13.01
C ALA A 54 7.09 15.05 13.91
N ALA A 55 6.49 14.74 15.06
CA ALA A 55 6.09 15.78 16.00
C ALA A 55 6.21 15.27 17.44
N VAL A 56 6.34 16.22 18.37
CA VAL A 56 6.34 15.95 19.80
C VAL A 56 5.41 16.93 20.51
N GLU A 57 4.78 16.48 21.59
CA GLU A 57 4.09 17.33 22.54
C GLU A 57 4.70 17.14 23.92
N ILE A 58 5.07 18.23 24.55
CA ILE A 58 5.72 18.27 25.86
C ILE A 58 4.82 19.06 26.79
N SER A 59 4.30 18.39 27.80
CA SER A 59 3.34 18.92 28.76
C SER A 59 4.03 19.11 30.11
N LEU A 60 4.04 20.33 30.61
CA LEU A 60 4.51 20.68 31.94
C LEU A 60 3.29 20.93 32.84
N THR A 61 3.11 20.07 33.84
CA THR A 61 1.98 20.11 34.76
C THR A 61 2.49 20.30 36.19
N ARG A 62 1.87 21.20 36.94
CA ARG A 62 2.26 21.43 38.34
C ARG A 62 1.51 20.50 39.29
N ALA A 63 2.20 20.02 40.32
CA ALA A 63 1.63 19.09 41.30
C ALA A 63 0.62 19.73 42.29
N ASP A 64 0.55 21.06 42.35
CA ASP A 64 -0.31 21.75 43.30
C ASP A 64 -1.76 21.85 42.78
N ARG A 65 -2.69 21.28 43.55
CA ARG A 65 -4.10 21.23 43.16
C ARG A 65 -4.81 22.59 43.19
N GLU A 66 -4.17 23.63 43.73
CA GLU A 66 -4.79 24.95 43.91
C GLU A 66 -4.92 25.76 42.61
N LEU A 67 -3.96 25.66 41.67
CA LEU A 67 -4.01 26.48 40.45
C LEU A 67 -4.49 25.74 39.20
N GLN A 68 -4.41 24.40 39.17
CA GLN A 68 -4.77 23.57 37.99
C GLN A 68 -4.21 24.14 36.66
N ALA A 69 -2.95 24.57 36.67
CA ALA A 69 -2.31 25.25 35.55
C ALA A 69 -1.39 24.30 34.77
N GLN A 70 -1.39 24.44 33.44
CA GLN A 70 -0.60 23.61 32.53
C GLN A 70 0.09 24.45 31.45
N VAL A 71 1.30 24.06 31.09
CA VAL A 71 2.02 24.55 29.92
C VAL A 71 2.22 23.40 28.94
N VAL A 72 2.02 23.66 27.65
CA VAL A 72 2.23 22.66 26.59
C VAL A 72 3.04 23.26 25.45
N ILE A 73 4.06 22.54 25.01
CA ILE A 73 4.85 22.84 23.82
C ILE A 73 4.59 21.73 22.82
N ALA A 74 3.99 22.05 21.68
CA ALA A 74 3.96 21.13 20.54
C ALA A 74 4.97 21.60 19.51
N VAL A 75 5.86 20.70 19.06
CA VAL A 75 6.87 20.97 18.04
C VAL A 75 6.65 20.04 16.86
N GLU A 76 6.66 20.62 15.66
CA GLU A 76 6.52 19.90 14.39
C GLU A 76 7.24 20.65 13.25
N PRO A 77 7.56 20.01 12.12
CA PRO A 77 8.09 20.68 10.95
C PRO A 77 7.17 21.81 10.48
N ALA A 78 7.75 23.00 10.29
CA ALA A 78 7.04 24.12 9.68
C ALA A 78 7.04 23.95 8.15
N PRO A 79 5.90 24.14 7.47
CA PRO A 79 5.87 24.36 6.03
C PRO A 79 6.80 25.50 5.62
N GLU A 80 7.39 25.40 4.42
CA GLU A 80 8.25 26.46 3.89
C GLU A 80 7.47 27.77 3.76
N GLY A 81 8.03 28.87 4.27
CA GLY A 81 7.38 30.18 4.29
C GLY A 81 6.22 30.31 5.28
N GLU A 82 6.06 29.40 6.24
CA GLU A 82 5.03 29.54 7.28
C GLU A 82 5.31 30.73 8.20
N GLU A 83 4.39 31.70 8.18
CA GLU A 83 4.44 32.89 9.03
C GLU A 83 3.59 32.70 10.31
N PRO A 84 4.17 32.82 11.51
CA PRO A 84 3.45 32.66 12.78
C PRO A 84 2.21 33.54 12.91
N ALA A 85 2.27 34.77 12.42
CA ALA A 85 1.15 35.71 12.49
C ALA A 85 -0.04 35.24 11.64
N SER A 86 0.22 34.75 10.43
CA SER A 86 -0.83 34.23 9.55
C SER A 86 -1.48 32.98 10.13
N LEU A 87 -0.71 32.12 10.80
CA LEU A 87 -1.24 30.96 11.50
C LEU A 87 -2.15 31.37 12.68
N ALA A 88 -1.74 32.36 13.47
CA ALA A 88 -2.55 32.91 14.56
C ALA A 88 -3.89 33.48 14.06
N GLU A 89 -3.86 34.27 12.98
CA GLU A 89 -5.06 34.85 12.36
C GLU A 89 -6.03 33.80 11.84
N ARG A 90 -5.54 32.80 11.09
CA ARG A 90 -6.38 31.69 10.60
C ARG A 90 -6.98 30.88 11.74
N THR A 91 -6.20 30.62 12.79
CA THR A 91 -6.69 29.88 13.97
C THR A 91 -7.79 30.67 14.68
N LEU A 92 -7.58 31.97 14.90
CA LEU A 92 -8.56 32.84 15.52
C LEU A 92 -9.86 32.88 14.71
N ALA A 93 -9.77 33.02 13.38
CA ALA A 93 -10.93 33.04 12.49
C ALA A 93 -11.74 31.74 12.53
N ALA A 94 -11.08 30.58 12.65
CA ALA A 94 -11.77 29.29 12.73
C ALA A 94 -12.49 29.03 14.06
N LEU A 95 -12.07 29.68 15.14
CA LEU A 95 -12.73 29.57 16.45
C LEU A 95 -13.92 30.53 16.59
N GLN A 96 -13.94 31.62 15.82
CA GLN A 96 -15.05 32.56 15.84
C GLN A 96 -16.35 31.87 15.37
N GLY A 97 -17.39 31.92 16.21
CA GLY A 97 -18.71 31.36 15.92
C GLY A 97 -18.89 29.86 16.25
N GLN A 98 -17.86 29.21 16.79
CA GLN A 98 -17.96 27.82 17.26
C GLN A 98 -18.53 27.77 18.68
N GLU A 99 -19.61 27.01 18.92
CA GLU A 99 -20.30 26.94 20.22
C GLU A 99 -19.41 26.45 21.37
N ALA A 100 -18.38 25.67 21.07
CA ALA A 100 -17.45 25.13 22.06
C ALA A 100 -16.50 26.18 22.67
N TYR A 101 -16.39 27.36 22.08
CA TYR A 101 -15.40 28.38 22.45
C TYR A 101 -16.05 29.75 22.70
N SER A 102 -15.55 30.48 23.70
CA SER A 102 -15.97 31.85 24.00
C SER A 102 -14.78 32.80 24.16
N GLU A 103 -15.03 34.10 24.01
CA GLU A 103 -14.03 35.18 24.12
C GLU A 103 -12.77 35.03 23.23
N PRO A 104 -12.83 34.56 21.97
CA PRO A 104 -11.63 34.44 21.14
C PRO A 104 -11.07 35.84 20.81
N ARG A 105 -9.82 36.10 21.19
CA ARG A 105 -9.13 37.38 20.94
C ARG A 105 -7.67 37.17 20.57
N ALA A 106 -7.10 38.07 19.77
CA ALA A 106 -5.67 38.05 19.46
C ALA A 106 -4.84 38.27 20.73
N ALA A 107 -3.72 37.58 20.83
CA ALA A 107 -2.76 37.69 21.93
C ALA A 107 -1.33 37.74 21.38
N ARG A 108 -0.39 38.22 22.19
CA ARG A 108 1.04 38.24 21.86
C ARG A 108 1.85 37.86 23.08
N LEU A 109 2.95 37.16 22.84
CA LEU A 109 3.96 36.79 23.81
C LEU A 109 5.32 37.04 23.19
N SER A 110 6.33 37.32 24.00
CA SER A 110 7.73 37.28 23.56
C SER A 110 8.42 36.11 24.25
N VAL A 111 9.11 35.28 23.48
CA VAL A 111 9.78 34.07 23.96
C VAL A 111 11.14 33.97 23.29
N ALA A 112 12.20 33.78 24.08
CA ALA A 112 13.58 33.72 23.59
C ALA A 112 13.97 34.90 22.66
N GLY A 113 13.42 36.09 22.89
CA GLY A 113 13.67 37.29 22.07
C GLY A 113 12.92 37.32 20.73
N MET A 114 12.05 36.34 20.46
CA MET A 114 11.20 36.29 19.28
C MET A 114 9.77 36.72 19.63
N GLU A 115 9.10 37.41 18.70
CA GLU A 115 7.66 37.68 18.79
C GLU A 115 6.88 36.40 18.51
N ALA A 116 5.97 36.05 19.40
CA ALA A 116 5.08 34.90 19.30
C ALA A 116 3.63 35.38 19.21
N PRO A 117 3.12 35.65 17.99
CA PRO A 117 1.71 35.99 17.80
C PRO A 117 0.82 34.79 18.13
N GLY A 118 -0.38 35.07 18.62
CA GLY A 118 -1.25 34.04 19.14
C GLY A 118 -2.67 34.51 19.38
N LEU A 119 -3.38 33.76 20.21
CA LEU A 119 -4.75 34.04 20.61
C LEU A 119 -5.01 33.60 22.06
N SER A 120 -6.08 34.14 22.63
CA SER A 120 -6.67 33.75 23.92
C SER A 120 -8.10 33.34 23.68
N VAL A 121 -8.54 32.25 24.30
CA VAL A 121 -9.88 31.68 24.15
C VAL A 121 -10.31 31.00 25.45
N VAL A 122 -11.62 30.92 25.68
CA VAL A 122 -12.23 30.20 26.79
C VAL A 122 -12.93 28.95 26.27
N THR A 123 -12.71 27.81 26.92
CA THR A 123 -13.29 26.51 26.51
C THR A 123 -13.68 25.69 27.73
N LYS A 124 -14.64 24.77 27.58
CA LYS A 124 -15.01 23.81 28.62
C LYS A 124 -14.18 22.52 28.48
N GLY A 125 -13.52 22.11 29.56
CA GLY A 125 -12.76 20.86 29.65
C GLY A 125 -13.67 19.63 29.77
N ALA A 126 -13.08 18.44 29.55
CA ALA A 126 -13.80 17.17 29.67
C ALA A 126 -14.23 16.86 31.12
N ASP A 127 -13.57 17.48 32.08
CA ASP A 127 -13.89 17.47 33.51
C ASP A 127 -15.05 18.43 33.89
N GLY A 128 -15.55 19.19 32.92
CA GLY A 128 -16.63 20.16 33.10
C GLY A 128 -16.17 21.53 33.60
N VAL A 129 -14.88 21.74 33.85
CA VAL A 129 -14.30 23.02 34.28
C VAL A 129 -14.07 23.92 33.06
N THR A 130 -14.27 25.22 33.23
CA THR A 130 -14.01 26.20 32.16
C THR A 130 -12.59 26.73 32.27
N TYR A 131 -11.81 26.59 31.20
CA TYR A 131 -10.42 27.00 31.10
C TYR A 131 -10.26 28.21 30.21
N ARG A 132 -9.36 29.13 30.58
CA ARG A 132 -8.78 30.10 29.65
C ARG A 132 -7.47 29.54 29.13
N VAL A 133 -7.32 29.57 27.82
CA VAL A 133 -6.17 29.06 27.09
C VAL A 133 -5.60 30.19 26.26
N GLU A 134 -4.30 30.44 26.37
CA GLU A 134 -3.60 31.24 25.37
C GLU A 134 -2.61 30.37 24.61
N GLN A 135 -2.60 30.55 23.29
CA GLN A 135 -1.81 29.78 22.35
C GLN A 135 -1.01 30.73 21.47
N PHE A 136 0.28 30.48 21.33
CA PHE A 136 1.23 31.30 20.58
C PHE A 136 2.04 30.43 19.63
N TYR A 137 2.54 31.04 18.57
CA TYR A 137 3.29 30.35 17.53
C TYR A 137 4.66 30.97 17.34
N ILE A 138 5.67 30.13 17.20
CA ILE A 138 7.03 30.51 16.78
C ILE A 138 7.45 29.57 15.67
N VAL A 139 8.07 30.11 14.62
CA VAL A 139 8.79 29.32 13.64
C VAL A 139 10.28 29.63 13.82
N HIS A 140 11.07 28.61 14.15
CA HIS A 140 12.50 28.73 14.37
C HIS A 140 13.20 27.51 13.80
N GLU A 141 14.25 27.71 12.99
CA GLU A 141 15.01 26.61 12.36
C GLU A 141 14.09 25.61 11.61
N GLY A 142 13.08 26.11 10.89
CA GLY A 142 12.14 25.27 10.14
C GLY A 142 11.22 24.39 11.00
N LEU A 143 11.16 24.63 12.32
CA LEU A 143 10.22 24.00 13.24
C LEU A 143 9.17 25.00 13.68
N ARG A 144 7.91 24.57 13.69
CA ARG A 144 6.80 25.27 14.32
C ARG A 144 6.71 24.82 15.78
N TYR A 145 6.78 25.79 16.67
CA TYR A 145 6.51 25.65 18.10
C TYR A 145 5.14 26.27 18.38
N THR A 146 4.19 25.43 18.79
CA THR A 146 2.90 25.86 19.32
C THR A 146 2.98 25.84 20.84
N LEU A 147 3.08 27.03 21.42
CA LEU A 147 3.22 27.26 22.86
C LEU A 147 1.83 27.52 23.45
N ARG A 148 1.42 26.76 24.46
CA ARG A 148 0.13 26.92 25.12
C ARG A 148 0.30 27.02 26.61
N HIS A 149 -0.47 27.90 27.22
CA HIS A 149 -0.70 27.85 28.66
C HIS A 149 -2.19 27.94 28.98
N LEU A 150 -2.62 27.23 30.02
CA LEU A 150 -4.01 27.20 30.42
C LEU A 150 -4.16 27.04 31.93
N ALA A 151 -5.26 27.59 32.44
CA ALA A 151 -5.72 27.45 33.82
C ALA A 151 -7.24 27.71 33.87
N PRO A 152 -7.95 27.26 34.93
CA PRO A 152 -9.35 27.61 35.14
C PRO A 152 -9.57 29.12 35.07
N VAL A 153 -10.69 29.56 34.50
CA VAL A 153 -10.99 30.99 34.31
C VAL A 153 -10.85 31.78 35.62
N ASP A 154 -11.27 31.19 36.74
CA ASP A 154 -11.27 31.83 38.06
C ASP A 154 -9.86 32.00 38.67
N THR A 155 -8.89 31.18 38.25
CA THR A 155 -7.50 31.21 38.76
C THR A 155 -6.49 31.68 37.73
N PHE A 156 -6.91 31.92 36.48
CA PHE A 156 -6.02 32.22 35.36
C PHE A 156 -5.12 33.44 35.61
N GLU A 157 -5.69 34.56 36.06
CA GLU A 157 -4.91 35.78 36.32
C GLU A 157 -3.88 35.59 37.44
N ALA A 158 -4.19 34.76 38.44
CA ALA A 158 -3.26 34.42 39.51
C ALA A 158 -2.16 33.45 39.05
N ALA A 159 -2.47 32.56 38.11
CA ALA A 159 -1.54 31.60 37.53
C ALA A 159 -0.62 32.22 36.46
N LEU A 160 -1.08 33.26 35.76
CA LEU A 160 -0.43 33.82 34.58
C LEU A 160 1.04 34.25 34.79
N PRO A 161 1.44 34.94 35.88
CA PRO A 161 2.84 35.27 36.11
C PRO A 161 3.74 34.04 36.23
N ARG A 162 3.23 32.95 36.80
CA ARG A 162 3.97 31.69 36.94
C ARG A 162 4.05 30.94 35.61
N LEU A 163 2.97 30.93 34.83
CA LEU A 163 2.96 30.35 33.48
C LEU A 163 3.95 31.08 32.57
N ARG A 164 3.99 32.41 32.61
CA ARG A 164 4.93 33.21 31.80
C ARG A 164 6.40 33.00 32.16
N ARG A 165 6.72 32.74 33.43
CA ARG A 165 8.09 32.39 33.85
C ARG A 165 8.65 31.16 33.15
N ILE A 166 7.80 30.19 32.78
CA ILE A 166 8.27 29.03 31.98
C ILE A 166 8.77 29.49 30.61
N TRP A 167 8.07 30.43 29.98
CA TRP A 167 8.46 30.99 28.69
C TRP A 167 9.72 31.86 28.78
N GLU A 168 9.94 32.53 29.90
CA GLU A 168 11.20 33.25 30.17
C GLU A 168 12.40 32.30 30.27
N GLY A 169 12.20 31.08 30.75
CA GLY A 169 13.21 30.02 30.80
C GLY A 169 13.38 29.23 29.49
N LEU A 170 12.60 29.52 28.45
CA LEU A 170 12.71 28.85 27.15
C LEU A 170 13.82 29.46 26.32
N SER A 171 14.70 28.61 25.78
CA SER A 171 15.74 29.00 24.83
C SER A 171 15.83 28.00 23.68
N PHE A 172 16.12 28.50 22.48
CA PHE A 172 16.37 27.65 21.32
C PHE A 172 17.83 27.19 21.30
N ARG A 173 18.04 25.96 20.81
CA ARG A 173 19.32 25.28 20.73
C ARG A 173 19.50 24.72 19.31
N PRO A 174 20.74 24.60 18.82
CA PRO A 174 21.00 23.87 17.59
C PRO A 174 20.45 22.44 17.70
N LEU A 175 19.89 21.94 16.61
CA LEU A 175 19.52 20.53 16.52
C LEU A 175 20.75 19.64 16.65
N SER A 176 20.59 18.43 17.19
CA SER A 176 21.64 17.41 17.09
C SER A 176 21.99 17.16 15.61
N PRO A 177 23.22 16.73 15.28
CA PRO A 177 23.59 16.40 13.90
C PRO A 177 22.60 15.42 13.24
N GLU A 178 22.16 14.40 13.96
CA GLU A 178 21.21 13.39 13.48
C GLU A 178 19.83 13.99 13.20
N ALA A 179 19.35 14.89 14.07
CA ALA A 179 18.07 15.57 13.90
C ALA A 179 18.11 16.57 12.73
N SER A 180 19.22 17.28 12.56
CA SER A 180 19.44 18.17 11.42
C SER A 180 19.48 17.38 10.10
N GLU A 181 20.14 16.23 10.09
CA GLU A 181 20.22 15.35 8.92
C GLU A 181 18.85 14.71 8.58
N ASP A 182 18.12 14.19 9.57
CA ASP A 182 16.75 13.66 9.36
C ASP A 182 15.81 14.73 8.79
N ARG A 183 15.92 15.97 9.29
CA ARG A 183 15.18 17.13 8.77
C ARG A 183 15.53 17.41 7.31
N GLU A 184 16.81 17.41 6.98
CA GLU A 184 17.27 17.64 5.61
C GLU A 184 16.78 16.54 4.66
N LEU A 185 16.87 15.27 5.07
CA LEU A 185 16.31 14.16 4.30
C LEU A 185 14.80 14.32 4.08
N ARG A 186 14.03 14.76 5.08
CA ARG A 186 12.58 15.01 4.92
C ARG A 186 12.32 16.15 3.93
N ARG A 187 13.11 17.23 4.00
CA ARG A 187 13.04 18.36 3.05
C ARG A 187 13.28 17.87 1.62
N LEU A 188 14.35 17.11 1.40
CA LEU A 188 14.69 16.55 0.09
C LEU A 188 13.61 15.57 -0.41
N ALA A 189 13.12 14.67 0.46
CA ALA A 189 12.06 13.74 0.10
C ALA A 189 10.77 14.47 -0.31
N ALA A 190 10.42 15.58 0.36
CA ALA A 190 9.26 16.40 0.00
C ALA A 190 9.36 17.06 -1.38
N ARG A 191 10.58 17.21 -1.93
CA ARG A 191 10.80 17.71 -3.30
C ARG A 191 10.52 16.66 -4.39
N CYS A 192 10.34 15.39 -4.04
CA CYS A 192 10.03 14.35 -5.03
C CYS A 192 8.77 14.71 -5.83
N GLY A 193 8.90 14.83 -7.15
CA GLY A 193 7.80 15.19 -8.04
C GLY A 193 7.47 16.69 -8.11
N SER A 194 8.16 17.56 -7.36
CA SER A 194 7.92 19.02 -7.37
C SER A 194 8.22 19.69 -8.71
N ASP A 195 9.00 19.03 -9.56
CA ASP A 195 9.36 19.45 -10.91
C ASP A 195 8.36 19.00 -11.99
N LEU A 196 7.34 18.23 -11.61
CA LEU A 196 6.25 17.82 -12.50
C LEU A 196 5.09 18.84 -12.41
N PRO A 197 4.43 19.18 -13.52
CA PRO A 197 3.39 20.22 -13.54
C PRO A 197 2.02 19.70 -13.08
N LEU A 198 1.89 19.38 -11.79
CA LEU A 198 0.63 18.90 -11.19
C LEU A 198 -0.48 19.94 -11.26
N ALA A 199 -1.65 19.54 -11.75
CA ALA A 199 -2.88 20.31 -11.62
C ALA A 199 -3.38 20.30 -10.17
N GLN A 200 -3.94 21.43 -9.72
CA GLN A 200 -4.43 21.61 -8.35
C GLN A 200 -5.88 21.17 -8.17
N SER A 201 -6.63 21.08 -9.28
CA SER A 201 -8.04 20.66 -9.28
C SER A 201 -8.40 19.85 -10.53
N TRP A 202 -9.52 19.12 -10.46
CA TRP A 202 -10.07 18.45 -11.64
C TRP A 202 -10.40 19.43 -12.78
N GLU A 203 -10.97 20.60 -12.47
CA GLU A 203 -11.32 21.61 -13.47
C GLU A 203 -10.08 22.11 -14.21
N GLU A 204 -8.99 22.37 -13.49
CA GLU A 204 -7.71 22.75 -14.10
C GLU A 204 -7.16 21.62 -14.97
N ALA A 205 -7.16 20.37 -14.46
CA ALA A 205 -6.66 19.21 -15.18
C ALA A 205 -7.45 18.95 -16.47
N SER A 206 -8.79 18.98 -16.40
CA SER A 206 -9.71 18.79 -17.52
C SER A 206 -9.53 19.86 -18.60
N ARG A 207 -9.46 21.14 -18.20
CA ARG A 207 -9.23 22.24 -19.14
C ARG A 207 -7.87 22.11 -19.85
N ARG A 208 -6.80 21.82 -19.11
CA ARG A 208 -5.45 21.62 -19.68
C ARG A 208 -5.42 20.44 -20.63
N ALA A 209 -6.00 19.31 -20.23
CA ALA A 209 -6.07 18.09 -21.04
C ALA A 209 -6.79 18.34 -22.38
N ALA A 210 -7.92 19.05 -22.35
CA ALA A 210 -8.67 19.41 -23.55
C ALA A 210 -7.90 20.39 -24.45
N ALA A 211 -7.23 21.40 -23.89
CA ALA A 211 -6.45 22.36 -24.66
C ALA A 211 -5.17 21.78 -25.26
N GLU A 212 -4.50 20.89 -24.53
CA GLU A 212 -3.21 20.30 -24.93
C GLU A 212 -3.36 19.02 -25.76
N GLY A 213 -4.58 18.45 -25.85
CA GLY A 213 -4.81 17.16 -26.51
C GLY A 213 -4.09 16.02 -25.80
N ARG A 214 -4.13 16.02 -24.46
CA ARG A 214 -3.43 15.06 -23.59
C ARG A 214 -4.42 14.35 -22.66
N ALA A 215 -4.11 13.11 -22.28
CA ALA A 215 -4.87 12.41 -21.25
C ALA A 215 -4.50 12.94 -19.85
N ILE A 216 -5.41 12.80 -18.88
CA ILE A 216 -5.14 13.09 -17.48
C ILE A 216 -4.60 11.82 -16.83
N LEU A 217 -3.45 11.90 -16.17
CA LEU A 217 -2.98 10.84 -15.30
C LEU A 217 -3.39 11.15 -13.85
N VAL A 218 -4.37 10.41 -13.34
CA VAL A 218 -4.82 10.54 -11.96
C VAL A 218 -4.03 9.56 -11.09
N VAL A 219 -3.26 10.10 -10.15
CA VAL A 219 -2.53 9.35 -9.13
C VAL A 219 -3.39 9.30 -7.87
N ALA A 220 -3.87 8.12 -7.50
CA ALA A 220 -4.76 7.92 -6.36
C ALA A 220 -4.12 7.03 -5.30
N ARG A 221 -4.18 7.47 -4.03
CA ARG A 221 -3.68 6.72 -2.88
C ARG A 221 -4.58 6.94 -1.66
N PHE A 222 -5.20 5.86 -1.19
CA PHE A 222 -6.14 5.85 -0.07
C PHE A 222 -5.77 4.76 0.94
N TYR A 223 -5.06 5.15 2.00
CA TYR A 223 -4.75 4.28 3.15
C TYR A 223 -5.22 4.95 4.46
N PRO A 224 -6.53 5.20 4.63
CA PRO A 224 -7.05 5.90 5.79
C PRO A 224 -6.66 5.16 7.08
N GLY A 225 -6.19 5.92 8.07
CA GLY A 225 -5.80 5.39 9.37
C GLY A 225 -4.41 4.76 9.45
N PHE A 226 -3.70 4.55 8.33
CA PHE A 226 -2.33 4.02 8.34
C PHE A 226 -1.28 5.13 8.31
N GLN A 227 -0.19 4.95 9.04
CA GLN A 227 1.02 5.77 8.94
C GLN A 227 2.01 5.16 7.93
N LEU A 228 1.73 5.34 6.64
CA LEU A 228 2.58 4.86 5.54
C LEU A 228 3.21 6.04 4.79
N SER A 229 4.48 5.90 4.41
CA SER A 229 5.08 6.80 3.42
C SER A 229 4.39 6.63 2.06
N ASP A 230 4.40 7.67 1.24
CA ASP A 230 3.96 7.63 -0.16
C ASP A 230 5.19 7.56 -1.07
N PRO A 231 5.59 6.37 -1.57
CA PRO A 231 6.76 6.24 -2.43
C PRO A 231 6.46 6.59 -3.90
N THR A 232 5.26 7.05 -4.24
CA THR A 232 4.84 7.18 -5.63
C THR A 232 5.76 8.10 -6.44
N PHE A 233 6.13 9.25 -5.87
CA PHE A 233 7.01 10.24 -6.52
C PHE A 233 8.51 9.99 -6.29
N SER A 234 8.89 9.26 -5.23
CA SER A 234 10.27 8.83 -4.98
C SER A 234 10.61 7.46 -5.59
N GLY A 235 9.64 6.82 -6.24
CA GLY A 235 9.80 5.53 -6.89
C GLY A 235 9.29 5.58 -8.33
N PRO A 236 8.11 5.01 -8.66
CA PRO A 236 7.66 4.86 -10.04
C PRO A 236 7.55 6.16 -10.86
N LEU A 237 7.04 7.25 -10.28
CA LEU A 237 7.00 8.56 -10.97
C LEU A 237 8.31 9.35 -10.81
N GLY A 238 9.28 8.79 -10.08
CA GLY A 238 10.64 9.28 -9.97
C GLY A 238 11.57 8.72 -11.06
N ASP A 239 11.12 7.72 -11.81
CA ASP A 239 11.89 7.14 -12.92
C ASP A 239 12.08 8.17 -14.07
N PRO A 240 13.30 8.34 -14.62
CA PRO A 240 13.55 9.33 -15.66
C PRO A 240 12.70 9.16 -16.92
N ASP A 241 12.48 7.94 -17.39
CA ASP A 241 11.68 7.71 -18.61
C ASP A 241 10.21 8.06 -18.36
N VAL A 242 9.70 7.62 -17.21
CA VAL A 242 8.33 7.96 -16.80
C VAL A 242 8.19 9.47 -16.69
N ARG A 243 9.11 10.18 -16.02
CA ARG A 243 9.04 11.63 -15.83
C ARG A 243 8.98 12.40 -17.15
N GLU A 244 9.83 12.05 -18.10
CA GLU A 244 9.81 12.68 -19.43
C GLU A 244 8.50 12.38 -20.17
N LEU A 245 8.03 11.12 -20.11
CA LEU A 245 6.75 10.74 -20.69
C LEU A 245 5.57 11.53 -20.09
N LEU A 246 5.57 11.71 -18.77
CA LEU A 246 4.54 12.47 -18.07
C LEU A 246 4.51 13.94 -18.51
N ARG A 247 5.67 14.59 -18.63
CA ARG A 247 5.77 15.98 -19.09
C ARG A 247 5.30 16.17 -20.53
N GLU A 248 5.59 15.19 -21.37
CA GLU A 248 5.32 15.28 -22.81
C GLU A 248 3.88 14.90 -23.19
N ARG A 249 3.24 13.98 -22.45
CA ARG A 249 2.01 13.30 -22.89
C ARG A 249 0.84 13.34 -21.92
N PHE A 250 1.03 13.77 -20.67
CA PHE A 250 -0.02 13.72 -19.66
C PHE A 250 -0.21 15.04 -18.93
N VAL A 251 -1.45 15.29 -18.50
CA VAL A 251 -1.75 16.26 -17.45
C VAL A 251 -1.85 15.51 -16.13
N LEU A 252 -1.01 15.86 -15.16
CA LEU A 252 -0.95 15.12 -13.89
C LEU A 252 -1.93 15.67 -12.87
N LEU A 253 -2.65 14.78 -12.20
CA LEU A 253 -3.52 15.12 -11.08
C LEU A 253 -3.27 14.15 -9.92
N ARG A 254 -2.84 14.67 -8.77
CA ARG A 254 -2.81 13.88 -7.53
C ARG A 254 -4.16 13.98 -6.86
N LEU A 255 -4.88 12.86 -6.78
CA LEU A 255 -6.20 12.82 -6.19
C LEU A 255 -6.09 12.86 -4.67
N THR A 256 -6.77 13.83 -4.06
CA THR A 256 -6.91 13.96 -2.61
C THR A 256 -8.34 13.64 -2.18
N GLY A 257 -8.52 13.23 -0.91
CA GLY A 257 -9.82 12.75 -0.40
C GLY A 257 -10.97 13.77 -0.48
N GLU A 258 -10.68 15.07 -0.62
CA GLU A 258 -11.67 16.16 -0.63
C GLU A 258 -11.92 16.74 -2.03
N MET A 259 -11.20 16.28 -3.06
CA MET A 259 -11.33 16.83 -4.40
C MET A 259 -12.68 16.45 -5.03
N GLU A 260 -13.38 17.43 -5.59
CA GLU A 260 -14.56 17.21 -6.43
C GLU A 260 -14.13 16.74 -7.82
N ILE A 261 -14.59 15.55 -8.22
CA ILE A 261 -14.15 14.87 -9.45
C ILE A 261 -15.25 13.91 -9.96
N PRO A 262 -15.41 13.73 -11.30
CA PRO A 262 -16.42 12.82 -11.86
C PRO A 262 -16.29 11.36 -11.42
N LEU A 263 -15.07 10.92 -11.09
CA LEU A 263 -14.78 9.55 -10.65
C LEU A 263 -15.55 9.13 -9.38
N ARG A 264 -16.07 10.09 -8.59
CA ARG A 264 -16.93 9.77 -7.44
C ARG A 264 -18.26 9.13 -7.84
N SER A 265 -18.75 9.44 -9.04
CA SER A 265 -19.99 8.85 -9.55
C SER A 265 -19.80 7.35 -9.78
N PRO A 266 -20.71 6.49 -9.28
CA PRO A 266 -20.67 5.05 -9.53
C PRO A 266 -20.86 4.69 -11.01
N GLU A 267 -21.47 5.58 -11.81
CA GLU A 267 -21.62 5.40 -13.26
C GLU A 267 -20.31 5.64 -14.04
N VAL A 268 -19.31 6.24 -13.39
CA VAL A 268 -17.99 6.51 -13.99
C VAL A 268 -16.94 5.57 -13.42
N TYR A 269 -16.77 5.58 -12.10
CA TYR A 269 -15.79 4.73 -11.41
C TYR A 269 -16.26 4.34 -10.00
N GLY A 270 -16.84 5.28 -9.24
CA GLY A 270 -17.32 5.06 -7.88
C GLY A 270 -16.17 5.26 -6.87
N LEU A 271 -15.97 6.48 -6.38
CA LEU A 271 -15.05 6.72 -5.28
C LEU A 271 -15.86 7.02 -4.02
N SER A 272 -15.99 6.00 -3.17
CA SER A 272 -16.72 6.07 -1.91
C SER A 272 -15.83 6.49 -0.73
N GLY A 273 -16.43 6.78 0.42
CA GLY A 273 -15.70 7.04 1.66
C GLY A 273 -14.93 5.84 2.22
N THR A 274 -15.17 4.63 1.71
CA THR A 274 -14.44 3.42 2.10
C THR A 274 -13.39 3.01 1.09
N THR A 275 -13.18 3.79 0.02
CA THR A 275 -12.18 3.50 -1.02
C THR A 275 -10.80 3.28 -0.38
N PHE A 276 -10.12 2.23 -0.83
CA PHE A 276 -8.83 1.81 -0.28
C PHE A 276 -7.87 1.37 -1.38
N GLY A 277 -6.57 1.59 -1.16
CA GLY A 277 -5.50 1.14 -2.05
C GLY A 277 -4.88 2.29 -2.84
N GLU A 278 -4.06 1.92 -3.82
CA GLU A 278 -3.36 2.85 -4.71
C GLU A 278 -3.59 2.44 -6.16
N ALA A 279 -3.67 3.44 -7.03
CA ALA A 279 -3.81 3.23 -8.47
C ALA A 279 -3.32 4.44 -9.25
N VAL A 280 -2.95 4.19 -10.50
CA VAL A 280 -2.85 5.20 -11.54
C VAL A 280 -3.95 4.96 -12.56
N LEU A 281 -4.72 6.00 -12.84
CA LEU A 281 -5.82 5.98 -13.81
C LEU A 281 -5.48 6.91 -14.96
N VAL A 282 -5.60 6.43 -16.20
CA VAL A 282 -5.55 7.25 -17.41
C VAL A 282 -6.98 7.68 -17.73
N VAL A 283 -7.26 8.98 -17.71
CA VAL A 283 -8.62 9.52 -17.72
C VAL A 283 -8.76 10.56 -18.84
N HIS A 284 -9.86 10.51 -19.58
CA HIS A 284 -10.23 11.55 -20.54
C HIS A 284 -10.74 12.81 -19.81
N ALA A 285 -10.70 13.97 -20.45
CA ALA A 285 -11.08 15.26 -19.85
C ALA A 285 -12.54 15.32 -19.35
N ASP A 286 -13.42 14.44 -19.84
CA ASP A 286 -14.82 14.29 -19.41
C ASP A 286 -15.00 13.39 -18.17
N GLY A 287 -13.93 12.75 -17.70
CA GLY A 287 -13.95 11.86 -16.54
C GLY A 287 -13.97 10.36 -16.87
N ARG A 288 -14.10 9.96 -18.14
CA ARG A 288 -14.07 8.54 -18.53
C ARG A 288 -12.68 7.93 -18.29
N VAL A 289 -12.62 6.83 -17.56
CA VAL A 289 -11.39 6.04 -17.36
C VAL A 289 -11.09 5.24 -18.63
N LEU A 290 -9.85 5.36 -19.13
CA LEU A 290 -9.37 4.78 -20.39
C LEU A 290 -8.53 3.51 -20.15
N ASP A 291 -7.67 3.54 -19.13
CA ASP A 291 -6.89 2.40 -18.67
C ASP A 291 -6.53 2.64 -17.18
N GLU A 292 -6.24 1.58 -16.45
CA GLU A 292 -5.88 1.66 -15.02
C GLU A 292 -4.91 0.57 -14.60
N THR A 293 -4.11 0.87 -13.58
CA THR A 293 -3.29 -0.15 -12.92
C THR A 293 -3.16 0.12 -11.42
N SER A 294 -3.14 -0.96 -10.65
CA SER A 294 -2.82 -0.97 -9.21
C SER A 294 -1.35 -1.26 -8.94
N ILE A 295 -0.56 -1.47 -10.00
CA ILE A 295 0.84 -1.88 -9.92
C ILE A 295 1.72 -0.66 -10.16
N LEU A 296 2.10 -0.01 -9.07
CA LEU A 296 3.03 1.12 -9.08
C LEU A 296 4.47 0.58 -8.93
N ASP A 297 4.98 0.01 -10.02
CA ASP A 297 6.33 -0.54 -10.11
C ASP A 297 7.14 0.26 -11.13
N GLU A 298 8.29 0.79 -10.71
CA GLU A 298 9.18 1.60 -11.56
C GLU A 298 9.69 0.85 -12.79
N ARG A 299 9.69 -0.48 -12.77
CA ARG A 299 10.18 -1.32 -13.87
C ARG A 299 9.13 -1.47 -14.97
N LEU A 300 7.86 -1.20 -14.67
CA LEU A 300 6.72 -1.54 -15.54
C LEU A 300 5.78 -0.37 -15.82
N LEU A 301 5.81 0.70 -15.01
CA LEU A 301 4.90 1.82 -15.17
C LEU A 301 5.02 2.49 -16.54
N ASP A 302 6.26 2.63 -17.06
CA ASP A 302 6.49 3.16 -18.40
C ASP A 302 5.75 2.35 -19.48
N ALA A 303 5.91 1.02 -19.47
CA ALA A 303 5.25 0.13 -20.42
C ALA A 303 3.71 0.20 -20.33
N PHE A 304 3.16 0.34 -19.12
CA PHE A 304 1.74 0.58 -18.91
C PHE A 304 1.29 1.89 -19.58
N LEU A 305 2.00 3.00 -19.33
CA LEU A 305 1.63 4.33 -19.86
C LEU A 305 1.73 4.37 -21.38
N VAL A 306 2.80 3.80 -21.95
CA VAL A 306 2.97 3.70 -23.41
C VAL A 306 1.84 2.87 -24.04
N ARG A 307 1.47 1.73 -23.44
CA ARG A 307 0.36 0.91 -23.91
C ARG A 307 -0.98 1.68 -23.83
N ALA A 308 -1.22 2.37 -22.73
CA ALA A 308 -2.45 3.15 -22.54
C ALA A 308 -2.58 4.26 -23.61
N LEU A 309 -1.49 4.96 -23.92
CA LEU A 309 -1.45 5.94 -25.02
C LEU A 309 -1.66 5.28 -26.39
N GLY A 310 -1.12 4.08 -26.61
CA GLY A 310 -1.34 3.32 -27.85
C GLY A 310 -2.80 2.94 -28.09
N LYS A 311 -3.59 2.74 -27.03
CA LYS A 311 -5.05 2.52 -27.11
C LYS A 311 -5.85 3.79 -27.41
N SER A 312 -5.23 4.95 -27.23
CA SER A 312 -5.87 6.26 -27.37
C SER A 312 -4.98 7.24 -28.15
N PRO A 313 -4.76 6.98 -29.46
CA PRO A 313 -3.86 7.78 -30.31
C PRO A 313 -4.30 9.24 -30.45
N GLU A 314 -5.55 9.56 -30.12
CA GLU A 314 -6.06 10.93 -30.04
C GLU A 314 -5.29 11.81 -29.03
N PHE A 315 -4.57 11.22 -28.06
CA PHE A 315 -3.75 11.96 -27.09
C PHE A 315 -2.28 12.05 -27.50
N ALA A 316 -2.03 12.38 -28.77
CA ALA A 316 -0.69 12.66 -29.26
C ALA A 316 -0.08 13.92 -28.63
N GLY A 317 -0.89 14.86 -28.14
CA GLY A 317 -0.42 16.20 -27.79
C GLY A 317 -0.06 17.04 -29.02
N SER A 318 0.37 18.28 -28.80
CA SER A 318 0.54 19.31 -29.85
C SER A 318 2.00 19.70 -30.15
N ALA A 319 2.98 18.95 -29.66
CA ALA A 319 4.39 19.30 -29.79
C ALA A 319 4.90 19.20 -31.24
N ALA A 320 5.66 20.20 -31.69
CA ALA A 320 6.30 20.19 -32.99
C ALA A 320 7.45 19.16 -33.04
N VAL A 321 7.47 18.38 -34.11
CA VAL A 321 8.48 17.34 -34.32
C VAL A 321 9.76 17.97 -34.90
N PRO A 322 10.95 17.77 -34.29
CA PRO A 322 12.21 18.27 -34.84
C PRO A 322 12.51 17.73 -36.24
N GLU A 323 13.22 18.52 -37.06
CA GLU A 323 13.63 18.11 -38.41
C GLU A 323 14.90 17.23 -38.40
N ASP A 324 15.85 17.51 -37.51
CA ASP A 324 17.08 16.72 -37.36
C ASP A 324 16.75 15.31 -36.84
N LEU A 325 17.32 14.27 -37.48
CA LEU A 325 16.98 12.87 -37.17
C LEU A 325 17.36 12.46 -35.74
N LEU A 326 18.49 12.96 -35.23
CA LEU A 326 18.94 12.60 -33.88
C LEU A 326 18.07 13.29 -32.82
N GLU A 327 17.77 14.57 -33.02
CA GLU A 327 16.85 15.32 -32.16
C GLU A 327 15.43 14.74 -32.22
N ARG A 328 14.97 14.33 -33.40
CA ARG A 328 13.67 13.69 -33.61
C ARG A 328 13.56 12.33 -32.93
N ALA A 329 14.60 11.50 -33.03
CA ALA A 329 14.68 10.22 -32.32
C ALA A 329 14.65 10.43 -30.80
N ALA A 330 15.41 11.40 -30.28
CA ALA A 330 15.39 11.74 -28.85
C ALA A 330 14.02 12.28 -28.40
N PHE A 331 13.35 13.07 -29.25
CA PHE A 331 11.99 13.55 -29.02
C PHE A 331 10.98 12.40 -28.93
N HIS A 332 10.99 11.47 -29.89
CA HIS A 332 10.11 10.28 -29.86
C HIS A 332 10.39 9.38 -28.65
N LEU A 333 11.66 9.26 -28.24
CA LEU A 333 12.03 8.49 -27.05
C LEU A 333 11.37 9.07 -25.79
N ARG A 334 11.50 10.38 -25.53
CA ARG A 334 10.86 11.03 -24.37
C ARG A 334 9.33 10.87 -24.36
N ARG A 335 8.73 10.73 -25.55
CA ARG A 335 7.29 10.56 -25.74
C ARG A 335 6.81 9.11 -25.72
N GLY A 336 7.71 8.14 -25.54
CA GLY A 336 7.40 6.72 -25.53
C GLY A 336 7.03 6.14 -26.89
N GLU A 337 7.35 6.85 -27.97
CA GLU A 337 7.04 6.46 -29.36
C GLU A 337 8.17 5.56 -29.91
N LEU A 338 8.37 4.42 -29.24
CA LEU A 338 9.57 3.57 -29.39
C LEU A 338 9.82 3.07 -30.82
N ASP A 339 8.76 2.76 -31.57
CA ASP A 339 8.89 2.34 -32.97
C ASP A 339 9.41 3.47 -33.86
N LEU A 340 8.95 4.71 -33.65
CA LEU A 340 9.41 5.88 -34.41
C LEU A 340 10.89 6.19 -34.14
N VAL A 341 11.37 5.95 -32.90
CA VAL A 341 12.80 6.06 -32.59
C VAL A 341 13.62 5.12 -33.46
N LEU A 342 13.18 3.86 -33.61
CA LEU A 342 13.87 2.86 -34.43
C LEU A 342 13.83 3.20 -35.91
N GLU A 343 12.75 3.81 -36.39
CA GLU A 343 12.64 4.31 -37.76
C GLU A 343 13.61 5.48 -38.01
N ASP A 344 13.73 6.41 -37.07
CA ASP A 344 14.58 7.59 -37.19
C ASP A 344 16.08 7.29 -37.15
N VAL A 345 16.49 6.34 -36.29
CA VAL A 345 17.90 5.93 -36.20
C VAL A 345 18.27 4.88 -37.24
N LYS A 346 17.32 4.43 -38.06
CA LYS A 346 17.56 3.36 -39.04
C LYS A 346 18.64 3.76 -40.04
N GLY A 347 19.71 2.97 -40.09
CA GLY A 347 20.83 3.20 -41.00
C GLY A 347 21.82 4.26 -40.51
N LEU A 348 21.60 4.83 -39.32
CA LEU A 348 22.61 5.60 -38.59
C LEU A 348 23.37 4.65 -37.66
N ASP A 349 24.68 4.86 -37.53
CA ASP A 349 25.56 4.04 -36.68
C ASP A 349 26.59 4.92 -35.97
N SER A 350 26.11 5.98 -35.31
CA SER A 350 26.92 6.79 -34.39
C SER A 350 26.70 6.36 -32.94
N PRO A 351 27.67 6.60 -32.03
CA PRO A 351 27.51 6.31 -30.60
C PRO A 351 26.20 6.85 -30.00
N ALA A 352 25.80 8.08 -30.36
CA ALA A 352 24.55 8.69 -29.90
C ALA A 352 23.30 7.95 -30.39
N THR A 353 23.26 7.59 -31.69
CA THR A 353 22.12 6.85 -32.26
C THR A 353 22.02 5.42 -31.72
N LEU A 354 23.16 4.78 -31.47
CA LEU A 354 23.21 3.45 -30.84
C LEU A 354 22.72 3.50 -29.40
N ARG A 355 23.10 4.53 -28.64
CA ARG A 355 22.59 4.75 -27.28
C ARG A 355 21.07 4.90 -27.25
N LEU A 356 20.48 5.63 -28.21
CA LEU A 356 19.02 5.72 -28.35
C LEU A 356 18.38 4.36 -28.67
N GLY A 357 18.98 3.59 -29.59
CA GLY A 357 18.53 2.23 -29.89
C GLY A 357 18.59 1.30 -28.68
N ALA A 358 19.66 1.37 -27.88
CA ALA A 358 19.78 0.63 -26.62
C ALA A 358 18.72 1.05 -25.59
N ALA A 359 18.37 2.34 -25.52
CA ALA A 359 17.30 2.83 -24.65
C ALA A 359 15.92 2.25 -25.05
N VAL A 360 15.64 2.12 -26.35
CA VAL A 360 14.43 1.45 -26.84
C VAL A 360 14.41 -0.02 -26.41
N LEU A 361 15.50 -0.75 -26.64
CA LEU A 361 15.61 -2.17 -26.26
C LEU A 361 15.45 -2.34 -24.74
N ARG A 362 16.05 -1.47 -23.92
CA ARG A 362 15.86 -1.46 -22.47
C ARG A 362 14.39 -1.29 -22.08
N ARG A 363 13.68 -0.34 -22.68
CA ARG A 363 12.25 -0.10 -22.39
C ARG A 363 11.33 -1.21 -22.91
N ARG A 364 11.81 -2.03 -23.85
CA ARG A 364 11.17 -3.29 -24.28
C ARG A 364 11.57 -4.51 -23.45
N LEU A 365 12.39 -4.32 -22.40
CA LEU A 365 12.93 -5.39 -21.55
C LEU A 365 13.88 -6.34 -22.30
N GLU A 366 14.49 -5.90 -23.39
CA GLU A 366 15.44 -6.65 -24.24
C GLU A 366 16.90 -6.37 -23.82
N GLY A 367 17.23 -6.73 -22.57
CA GLY A 367 18.47 -6.26 -21.91
C GLY A 367 19.77 -6.72 -22.57
N ASP A 368 19.92 -7.99 -22.93
CA ASP A 368 21.15 -8.48 -23.57
C ASP A 368 21.39 -7.83 -24.94
N ALA A 369 20.31 -7.61 -25.70
CA ALA A 369 20.37 -6.87 -26.95
C ALA A 369 20.79 -5.41 -26.71
N ALA A 370 20.25 -4.76 -25.68
CA ALA A 370 20.62 -3.40 -25.30
C ALA A 370 22.11 -3.31 -24.91
N ILE A 371 22.62 -4.27 -24.13
CA ILE A 371 24.06 -4.36 -23.77
C ILE A 371 24.92 -4.48 -25.03
N ALA A 372 24.57 -5.36 -25.97
CA ALA A 372 25.33 -5.54 -27.20
C ALA A 372 25.39 -4.24 -28.04
N VAL A 373 24.30 -3.47 -28.07
CA VAL A 373 24.25 -2.18 -28.76
C VAL A 373 25.11 -1.12 -28.04
N LEU A 374 25.08 -1.06 -26.71
CA LEU A 374 25.93 -0.14 -25.94
C LEU A 374 27.43 -0.45 -26.08
N GLU A 375 27.81 -1.73 -26.12
CA GLU A 375 29.20 -2.12 -26.37
C GLU A 375 29.64 -1.70 -27.79
N ARG A 376 28.76 -1.83 -28.78
CA ARG A 376 29.05 -1.32 -30.13
C ARG A 376 29.22 0.20 -30.14
N ALA A 377 28.35 0.94 -29.43
CA ALA A 377 28.47 2.39 -29.27
C ALA A 377 29.83 2.77 -28.66
N ARG A 378 30.26 2.04 -27.63
CA ARG A 378 31.55 2.26 -26.96
C ARG A 378 32.76 2.05 -27.87
N THR A 379 32.73 1.07 -28.76
CA THR A 379 33.84 0.86 -29.72
C THR A 379 34.00 2.00 -30.72
N GLN A 380 32.96 2.82 -30.89
CA GLN A 380 32.93 3.95 -31.83
C GLN A 380 33.01 5.31 -31.12
N ASP A 381 32.91 5.32 -29.79
CA ASP A 381 32.96 6.53 -28.96
C ASP A 381 34.38 7.08 -28.87
N ASP A 382 34.52 8.40 -29.00
CA ASP A 382 35.81 9.10 -28.86
C ASP A 382 36.14 9.43 -27.39
N GLY A 383 35.32 8.93 -26.46
CA GLY A 383 35.37 9.20 -25.02
C GLY A 383 34.35 10.24 -24.56
N SER A 384 33.67 10.93 -25.47
CA SER A 384 32.69 11.97 -25.11
C SER A 384 31.44 11.41 -24.43
N LEU A 385 31.05 10.16 -24.73
CA LEU A 385 29.89 9.50 -24.11
C LEU A 385 30.28 8.43 -23.08
N ALA A 386 31.56 8.28 -22.72
CA ALA A 386 32.02 7.19 -21.87
C ALA A 386 31.25 7.07 -20.54
N ALA A 387 31.04 8.18 -19.83
CA ALA A 387 30.28 8.21 -18.57
C ALA A 387 28.80 7.89 -18.76
N ASP A 388 28.20 8.35 -19.87
CA ASP A 388 26.82 8.07 -20.24
C ASP A 388 26.59 6.58 -20.54
N LEU A 389 27.48 5.99 -21.35
CA LEU A 389 27.44 4.58 -21.70
C LEU A 389 27.67 3.70 -20.46
N ASP A 390 28.56 4.10 -19.54
CA ASP A 390 28.78 3.38 -18.29
C ASP A 390 27.57 3.41 -17.36
N ALA A 391 26.88 4.56 -17.24
CA ALA A 391 25.68 4.68 -16.43
C ALA A 391 24.49 3.89 -17.03
N ASP A 392 24.28 3.95 -18.35
CA ASP A 392 23.23 3.18 -19.04
C ASP A 392 23.46 1.67 -18.92
N GLN A 393 24.72 1.25 -19.12
CA GLN A 393 25.11 -0.15 -18.98
C GLN A 393 25.00 -0.62 -17.53
N GLY A 394 25.41 0.20 -16.56
CA GLY A 394 25.26 -0.09 -15.14
C GLY A 394 23.79 -0.33 -14.76
N ALA A 395 22.88 0.55 -15.18
CA ALA A 395 21.45 0.38 -14.96
C ALA A 395 20.90 -0.91 -15.61
N LEU A 396 21.33 -1.24 -16.83
CA LEU A 396 20.94 -2.48 -17.51
C LEU A 396 21.46 -3.74 -16.80
N LEU A 397 22.71 -3.73 -16.35
CA LEU A 397 23.30 -4.83 -15.58
C LEU A 397 22.52 -5.07 -14.28
N ILE A 398 22.07 -4.00 -13.60
CA ILE A 398 21.16 -4.10 -12.45
C ILE A 398 19.86 -4.81 -12.84
N ARG A 399 19.21 -4.37 -13.93
CA ARG A 399 17.95 -4.97 -14.40
C ARG A 399 18.11 -6.44 -14.80
N LEU A 400 19.28 -6.84 -15.30
CA LEU A 400 19.63 -8.21 -15.64
C LEU A 400 20.09 -9.06 -14.43
N GLY A 401 20.15 -8.49 -13.22
CA GLY A 401 20.61 -9.18 -12.01
C GLY A 401 22.13 -9.41 -11.94
N ARG A 402 22.91 -8.74 -12.81
CA ARG A 402 24.38 -8.77 -12.82
C ARG A 402 24.93 -7.71 -11.88
N ILE A 403 24.60 -7.84 -10.59
CA ILE A 403 24.75 -6.77 -9.59
C ILE A 403 26.21 -6.40 -9.31
N GLU A 404 27.11 -7.38 -9.24
CA GLU A 404 28.54 -7.16 -9.03
C GLU A 404 29.17 -6.41 -10.21
N GLU A 405 28.83 -6.80 -11.44
CA GLU A 405 29.31 -6.13 -12.65
C GLU A 405 28.79 -4.70 -12.75
N ALA A 406 27.52 -4.48 -12.37
CA ALA A 406 26.95 -3.14 -12.29
C ALA A 406 27.68 -2.27 -11.27
N ARG A 407 27.93 -2.79 -10.06
CA ARG A 407 28.68 -2.09 -9.00
C ARG A 407 30.04 -1.66 -9.52
N ASP A 408 30.81 -2.57 -10.10
CA ASP A 408 32.17 -2.28 -10.57
C ASP A 408 32.19 -1.25 -11.68
N ARG A 409 31.22 -1.34 -12.60
CA ARG A 409 31.06 -0.36 -13.67
C ARG A 409 30.76 1.03 -13.12
N LEU A 410 29.76 1.14 -12.23
CA LEU A 410 29.31 2.40 -11.65
C LEU A 410 30.39 3.03 -10.77
N ALA A 411 31.09 2.24 -9.95
CA ALA A 411 32.22 2.71 -9.15
C ALA A 411 33.35 3.26 -10.04
N GLY A 412 33.70 2.53 -11.11
CA GLY A 412 34.70 2.99 -12.07
C GLY A 412 34.30 4.29 -12.81
N THR A 413 33.01 4.58 -12.95
CA THR A 413 32.52 5.87 -13.49
C THR A 413 32.81 7.02 -12.54
N LEU A 414 32.61 6.82 -11.22
CA LEU A 414 32.89 7.84 -10.20
C LEU A 414 34.38 8.20 -10.14
N GLU A 415 35.25 7.20 -10.34
CA GLU A 415 36.71 7.41 -10.36
C GLU A 415 37.17 8.17 -11.60
N ARG A 416 36.64 7.81 -12.79
CA ARG A 416 37.07 8.38 -14.07
C ARG A 416 36.39 9.70 -14.41
N HIS A 417 35.17 9.92 -13.93
CA HIS A 417 34.31 11.05 -14.31
C HIS A 417 33.56 11.65 -13.09
N PRO A 418 34.27 12.10 -12.04
CA PRO A 418 33.66 12.53 -10.77
C PRO A 418 32.80 13.80 -10.86
N GLU A 419 32.94 14.60 -11.92
CA GLU A 419 32.19 15.85 -12.15
C GLU A 419 31.10 15.71 -13.22
N HIS A 420 30.85 14.50 -13.74
CA HIS A 420 29.85 14.30 -14.78
C HIS A 420 28.43 14.52 -14.25
N VAL A 421 27.53 15.05 -15.10
CA VAL A 421 26.15 15.39 -14.71
C VAL A 421 25.34 14.20 -14.19
N ARG A 422 25.71 12.98 -14.57
CA ARG A 422 25.08 11.72 -14.11
C ARG A 422 25.66 11.12 -12.84
N VAL A 423 26.65 11.75 -12.20
CA VAL A 423 27.22 11.28 -10.92
C VAL A 423 26.14 11.04 -9.84
N PRO A 424 25.11 11.91 -9.67
CA PRO A 424 24.03 11.64 -8.72
C PRO A 424 23.24 10.35 -9.00
N GLU A 425 22.99 10.04 -10.27
CA GLU A 425 22.35 8.79 -10.69
C GLU A 425 23.23 7.58 -10.38
N VAL A 426 24.52 7.67 -10.73
CA VAL A 426 25.51 6.62 -10.49
C VAL A 426 25.62 6.32 -9.00
N LEU A 427 25.65 7.34 -8.14
CA LEU A 427 25.66 7.18 -6.67
C LEU A 427 24.38 6.49 -6.17
N TYR A 428 23.21 6.86 -6.70
CA TYR A 428 21.95 6.22 -6.31
C TYR A 428 21.97 4.72 -6.62
N TRP A 429 22.32 4.35 -7.85
CA TRP A 429 22.36 2.96 -8.30
C TRP A 429 23.48 2.16 -7.64
N LEU A 430 24.63 2.78 -7.38
CA LEU A 430 25.70 2.15 -6.63
C LEU A 430 25.25 1.81 -5.20
N GLY A 431 24.53 2.73 -4.54
CA GLY A 431 23.94 2.47 -3.22
C GLY A 431 22.91 1.34 -3.25
N ALA A 432 22.14 1.23 -4.33
CA ALA A 432 21.20 0.13 -4.53
C ALA A 432 21.91 -1.23 -4.74
N CYS A 433 23.03 -1.25 -5.48
CA CYS A 433 23.88 -2.44 -5.61
C CYS A 433 24.53 -2.82 -4.27
N GLU A 434 25.08 -1.85 -3.55
CA GLU A 434 25.68 -2.03 -2.22
C GLU A 434 24.64 -2.55 -1.21
N HIS A 435 23.38 -2.10 -1.29
CA HIS A 435 22.29 -2.66 -0.50
C HIS A 435 22.17 -4.18 -0.69
N ARG A 436 22.19 -4.63 -1.94
CA ARG A 436 22.03 -6.05 -2.27
C ARG A 436 23.22 -6.89 -1.84
N LEU A 437 24.43 -6.37 -2.03
CA LEU A 437 25.68 -7.09 -1.81
C LEU A 437 26.17 -7.06 -0.37
N GLN A 438 25.90 -5.95 0.35
CA GLN A 438 26.49 -5.65 1.66
C GLN A 438 25.44 -5.33 2.74
N GLY A 439 24.17 -5.15 2.35
CA GLY A 439 23.06 -4.91 3.25
C GLY A 439 22.75 -3.42 3.49
N LYS A 440 21.76 -3.19 4.36
CA LYS A 440 21.12 -1.88 4.59
C LYS A 440 22.10 -0.75 4.92
N ALA A 441 23.06 -0.98 5.80
CA ALA A 441 23.98 0.06 6.28
C ALA A 441 24.87 0.65 5.17
N ALA A 442 25.27 -0.16 4.18
CA ALA A 442 26.09 0.30 3.07
C ALA A 442 25.30 1.28 2.18
N ALA A 443 24.04 0.94 1.88
CA ALA A 443 23.14 1.80 1.11
C ALA A 443 22.82 3.10 1.86
N GLU A 444 22.59 3.02 3.18
CA GLU A 444 22.32 4.22 4.00
C GLU A 444 23.45 5.23 3.91
N LYS A 445 24.69 4.77 4.06
CA LYS A 445 25.87 5.62 3.94
C LYS A 445 25.91 6.29 2.56
N ARG A 446 25.74 5.52 1.49
CA ARG A 446 25.83 6.02 0.11
C ARG A 446 24.74 7.03 -0.24
N TRP A 447 23.50 6.76 0.15
CA TRP A 447 22.38 7.64 -0.14
C TRP A 447 22.38 8.90 0.72
N ARG A 448 22.92 8.87 1.95
CA ARG A 448 23.17 10.07 2.76
C ARG A 448 24.26 10.94 2.16
N GLU A 449 25.34 10.34 1.66
CA GLU A 449 26.39 11.04 0.91
C GLU A 449 25.79 11.76 -0.32
N LEU A 450 25.00 11.04 -1.13
CA LEU A 450 24.30 11.60 -2.27
C LEU A 450 23.37 12.77 -1.88
N ALA A 451 22.57 12.58 -0.83
CA ALA A 451 21.65 13.61 -0.34
C ALA A 451 22.38 14.89 0.11
N SER A 452 23.52 14.75 0.78
CA SER A 452 24.32 15.87 1.25
C SER A 452 25.13 16.54 0.13
N ALA A 453 25.67 15.78 -0.82
CA ALA A 453 26.55 16.32 -1.86
C ALA A 453 25.80 16.96 -3.03
N PHE A 454 24.58 16.49 -3.32
CA PHE A 454 23.79 16.94 -4.46
C PHE A 454 22.34 17.28 -4.09
N PRO A 455 22.07 18.16 -3.11
CA PRO A 455 20.72 18.42 -2.57
C PRO A 455 19.72 18.95 -3.61
N ASP A 456 20.19 19.50 -4.73
CA ASP A 456 19.32 19.97 -5.82
C ASP A 456 19.06 18.92 -6.90
N SER A 457 19.67 17.73 -6.81
CA SER A 457 19.45 16.64 -7.75
C SER A 457 18.15 15.89 -7.42
N PRO A 458 17.30 15.58 -8.41
CA PRO A 458 16.19 14.66 -8.24
C PRO A 458 16.60 13.28 -7.68
N TRP A 459 17.84 12.85 -7.94
CA TRP A 459 18.38 11.61 -7.40
C TRP A 459 18.66 11.69 -5.88
N ALA A 460 19.03 12.86 -5.36
CA ALA A 460 19.14 13.09 -3.93
C ALA A 460 17.76 13.10 -3.25
N TRP A 461 16.75 13.70 -3.89
CA TRP A 461 15.37 13.68 -3.39
C TRP A 461 14.86 12.24 -3.32
N ARG A 462 15.12 11.47 -4.39
CA ARG A 462 14.80 10.04 -4.49
C ARG A 462 15.51 9.20 -3.43
N ALA A 463 16.80 9.44 -3.20
CA ALA A 463 17.59 8.79 -2.17
C ALA A 463 17.00 9.05 -0.77
N ALA A 464 16.68 10.31 -0.47
CA ALA A 464 16.05 10.69 0.79
C ALA A 464 14.66 10.07 0.97
N GLY A 465 13.85 10.07 -0.09
CA GLY A 465 12.54 9.40 -0.09
C GLY A 465 12.63 7.88 0.09
N THR A 466 13.71 7.25 -0.41
CA THR A 466 13.98 5.82 -0.20
C THR A 466 14.39 5.55 1.25
N LEU A 467 15.32 6.34 1.80
CA LEU A 467 15.79 6.24 3.19
C LEU A 467 14.65 6.38 4.21
N LEU A 468 13.73 7.32 3.98
CA LEU A 468 12.57 7.58 4.81
C LEU A 468 11.37 6.67 4.50
N GLY A 469 11.48 5.85 3.45
CA GLY A 469 10.40 4.98 2.97
C GLY A 469 10.09 3.85 3.95
N THR A 470 8.80 3.59 4.17
CA THR A 470 8.34 2.53 5.06
C THR A 470 8.95 1.16 4.72
N ALA A 471 9.03 0.81 3.43
CA ALA A 471 9.59 -0.47 2.98
C ALA A 471 11.06 -0.63 3.40
N PHE A 472 11.88 0.40 3.18
CA PHE A 472 13.29 0.40 3.57
C PHE A 472 13.46 0.38 5.09
N GLY A 473 12.61 1.10 5.82
CA GLY A 473 12.51 1.04 7.27
C GLY A 473 12.29 -0.39 7.79
N LEU A 474 11.45 -1.16 7.11
CA LEU A 474 11.15 -2.58 7.40
C LEU A 474 12.23 -3.56 6.92
N GLY A 475 13.34 -3.07 6.37
CA GLY A 475 14.44 -3.91 5.87
C GLY A 475 14.15 -4.56 4.50
N ALA A 476 13.10 -4.12 3.80
CA ALA A 476 12.87 -4.56 2.43
C ALA A 476 13.94 -3.98 1.49
N GLY A 477 14.36 -4.77 0.51
CA GLY A 477 15.31 -4.31 -0.50
C GLY A 477 14.68 -3.42 -1.57
N VAL A 478 15.54 -2.75 -2.34
CA VAL A 478 15.13 -2.08 -3.57
C VAL A 478 14.87 -3.13 -4.66
N PRO A 479 13.75 -3.06 -5.41
CA PRO A 479 13.52 -3.91 -6.57
C PRO A 479 14.52 -3.53 -7.69
N LEU A 480 15.54 -4.37 -7.88
CA LEU A 480 16.62 -4.10 -8.83
C LEU A 480 16.35 -4.74 -10.19
N GLU A 481 16.10 -6.04 -10.19
CA GLU A 481 15.98 -6.84 -11.40
C GLU A 481 14.66 -6.60 -12.11
N TRP A 482 14.60 -6.83 -13.40
CA TRP A 482 13.31 -7.01 -14.06
C TRP A 482 12.56 -8.21 -13.49
N PRO A 483 11.22 -8.14 -13.45
CA PRO A 483 10.42 -9.28 -13.02
C PRO A 483 10.66 -10.50 -13.91
N SER A 484 10.52 -11.70 -13.35
CA SER A 484 10.59 -12.93 -14.16
C SER A 484 9.55 -12.95 -15.28
N ASP A 485 9.84 -13.67 -16.37
CA ASP A 485 8.92 -13.81 -17.52
C ASP A 485 7.52 -14.25 -17.12
N ALA A 486 7.37 -15.11 -16.11
CA ALA A 486 6.06 -15.53 -15.62
C ALA A 486 5.28 -14.37 -14.95
N VAL A 487 5.98 -13.51 -14.19
CA VAL A 487 5.37 -12.29 -13.62
C VAL A 487 4.98 -11.34 -14.74
N LEU A 488 5.85 -11.10 -15.72
CA LEU A 488 5.55 -10.27 -16.90
C LEU A 488 4.36 -10.82 -17.70
N ALA A 489 4.35 -12.12 -17.98
CA ALA A 489 3.27 -12.80 -18.70
C ALA A 489 1.94 -12.66 -17.96
N SER A 490 1.95 -12.73 -16.62
CA SER A 490 0.73 -12.52 -15.82
C SER A 490 0.18 -11.09 -15.96
N ARG A 491 1.01 -10.10 -16.32
CA ARG A 491 0.60 -8.70 -16.55
C ARG A 491 0.02 -8.48 -17.93
N ARG A 492 0.15 -9.44 -18.85
CA ARG A 492 -0.38 -9.31 -20.19
C ARG A 492 -1.90 -9.16 -20.11
N GLU A 493 -2.40 -8.16 -20.84
CA GLU A 493 -3.82 -7.99 -21.05
C GLU A 493 -4.30 -9.08 -22.02
N VAL A 494 -5.37 -9.77 -21.61
CA VAL A 494 -5.99 -10.81 -22.39
C VAL A 494 -7.43 -10.41 -22.61
N ALA A 495 -7.89 -10.48 -23.86
CA ALA A 495 -9.25 -10.09 -24.21
C ALA A 495 -10.27 -10.96 -23.45
N ALA A 496 -11.30 -10.32 -22.89
CA ALA A 496 -12.41 -11.01 -22.26
C ALA A 496 -13.22 -11.81 -23.29
N GLU A 497 -13.69 -12.99 -22.90
CA GLU A 497 -14.58 -13.83 -23.71
C GLU A 497 -15.65 -14.44 -22.82
N ARG A 498 -16.90 -13.98 -22.96
CA ARG A 498 -18.04 -14.50 -22.20
C ARG A 498 -18.63 -15.72 -22.91
N LEU A 499 -18.67 -16.84 -22.20
CA LEU A 499 -19.34 -18.06 -22.68
C LEU A 499 -20.73 -18.19 -22.03
N PRO A 500 -21.74 -18.71 -22.77
CA PRO A 500 -23.04 -19.02 -22.20
C PRO A 500 -22.94 -20.20 -21.21
N ILE A 501 -23.88 -20.29 -20.27
CA ILE A 501 -23.89 -21.30 -19.19
C ILE A 501 -23.83 -22.73 -19.74
N ASN A 502 -24.46 -23.01 -20.88
CA ASN A 502 -24.43 -24.33 -21.52
C ASN A 502 -23.04 -24.74 -22.06
N GLN A 503 -22.05 -23.84 -22.04
CA GLN A 503 -20.65 -24.12 -22.36
C GLN A 503 -19.75 -24.18 -21.13
N ALA A 504 -20.31 -24.27 -19.90
CA ALA A 504 -19.53 -24.34 -18.67
C ALA A 504 -18.50 -25.50 -18.66
N ALA A 505 -18.84 -26.67 -19.21
CA ALA A 505 -17.91 -27.80 -19.31
C ALA A 505 -16.66 -27.47 -20.16
N LYS A 506 -16.86 -26.88 -21.34
CA LYS A 506 -15.76 -26.39 -22.19
C LYS A 506 -14.93 -25.31 -21.48
N ALA A 507 -15.59 -24.45 -20.73
CA ALA A 507 -14.94 -23.38 -19.96
C ALA A 507 -14.04 -23.97 -18.85
N LYS A 508 -14.52 -25.02 -18.17
CA LYS A 508 -13.77 -25.78 -17.17
C LYS A 508 -12.54 -26.47 -17.76
N GLU A 509 -12.70 -27.19 -18.87
CA GLU A 509 -11.57 -27.85 -19.57
C GLU A 509 -10.47 -26.84 -19.94
N ALA A 510 -10.84 -25.67 -20.46
CA ALA A 510 -9.90 -24.61 -20.78
C ALA A 510 -9.20 -24.04 -19.54
N ALA A 511 -9.90 -23.92 -18.42
CA ALA A 511 -9.34 -23.46 -17.15
C ALA A 511 -8.32 -24.46 -16.56
N VAL A 512 -8.61 -25.77 -16.63
CA VAL A 512 -7.65 -26.83 -16.26
C VAL A 512 -6.40 -26.74 -17.13
N ALA A 513 -6.58 -26.66 -18.45
CA ALA A 513 -5.46 -26.55 -19.39
C ALA A 513 -4.61 -25.30 -19.14
N TYR A 514 -5.23 -24.17 -18.81
CA TYR A 514 -4.53 -22.94 -18.45
C TYR A 514 -3.67 -23.13 -17.19
N LEU A 515 -4.22 -23.64 -16.07
CA LEU A 515 -3.43 -23.81 -14.84
C LEU A 515 -2.28 -24.81 -15.00
N LEU A 516 -2.49 -25.91 -15.73
CA LEU A 516 -1.42 -26.87 -16.02
C LEU A 516 -0.29 -26.22 -16.83
N LYS A 517 -0.64 -25.33 -17.78
CA LYS A 517 0.33 -24.59 -18.59
C LYS A 517 1.03 -23.48 -17.82
N SER A 518 0.34 -22.81 -16.90
CA SER A 518 0.89 -21.65 -16.18
C SER A 518 1.70 -22.01 -14.93
N GLN A 519 1.67 -23.27 -14.48
CA GLN A 519 2.48 -23.71 -13.35
C GLN A 519 3.98 -23.55 -13.65
N ARG A 520 4.71 -22.96 -12.71
CA ARG A 520 6.14 -22.74 -12.80
C ARG A 520 6.91 -24.04 -12.55
N ALA A 521 8.19 -24.04 -12.94
CA ALA A 521 9.08 -25.18 -12.76
C ALA A 521 9.27 -25.58 -11.28
N ASP A 522 9.19 -24.60 -10.37
CA ASP A 522 9.27 -24.83 -8.92
C ASP A 522 7.96 -25.34 -8.29
N GLY A 523 6.89 -25.50 -9.07
CA GLY A 523 5.58 -25.98 -8.63
C GLY A 523 4.60 -24.89 -8.19
N SER A 524 5.02 -23.63 -8.15
CA SER A 524 4.15 -22.51 -7.78
C SER A 524 3.34 -21.95 -8.97
N TRP A 525 2.32 -21.17 -8.64
CA TRP A 525 1.63 -20.27 -9.58
C TRP A 525 1.91 -18.82 -9.23
N THR A 526 1.84 -17.95 -10.24
CA THR A 526 2.34 -16.58 -10.11
C THR A 526 1.35 -15.71 -9.35
N SER A 527 1.85 -14.93 -8.39
CA SER A 527 1.10 -13.83 -7.79
C SER A 527 1.63 -12.48 -8.30
N PRO A 528 0.77 -11.56 -8.75
CA PRO A 528 1.20 -10.22 -9.17
C PRO A 528 1.83 -9.40 -8.04
N THR A 529 1.49 -9.74 -6.79
CA THR A 529 2.06 -9.11 -5.61
C THR A 529 3.56 -9.33 -5.47
N GLU A 530 4.16 -10.26 -6.23
CA GLU A 530 5.62 -10.45 -6.31
C GLU A 530 6.36 -9.19 -6.79
N LEU A 531 5.66 -8.25 -7.43
CA LEU A 531 6.21 -6.95 -7.82
C LEU A 531 6.35 -5.98 -6.64
N SER A 532 5.61 -6.19 -5.55
CA SER A 532 5.68 -5.29 -4.41
C SER A 532 7.05 -5.34 -3.75
N VAL A 533 7.64 -4.16 -3.53
CA VAL A 533 8.94 -3.97 -2.85
C VAL A 533 9.04 -4.71 -1.52
N ALA A 534 7.90 -4.90 -0.85
CA ALA A 534 7.83 -5.63 0.39
C ALA A 534 8.43 -7.05 0.26
N TYR A 535 8.28 -7.71 -0.89
CA TYR A 535 8.63 -9.12 -1.09
C TYR A 535 10.04 -9.38 -1.64
N VAL A 536 10.84 -8.34 -1.87
CA VAL A 536 12.20 -8.50 -2.37
C VAL A 536 13.03 -9.31 -1.37
N GLY A 537 13.51 -10.49 -1.79
CA GLY A 537 14.37 -11.36 -0.98
C GLY A 537 13.64 -12.22 0.07
N ARG A 538 12.31 -12.36 0.01
CA ARG A 538 11.53 -13.19 0.96
C ARG A 538 10.40 -13.97 0.27
N PRO A 539 9.86 -15.04 0.87
CA PRO A 539 8.66 -15.70 0.37
C PRO A 539 7.46 -14.72 0.34
N ASN A 540 6.46 -15.04 -0.48
CA ASN A 540 5.29 -14.21 -0.71
C ASN A 540 4.03 -14.99 -0.29
N GLU A 541 3.27 -14.46 0.68
CA GLU A 541 2.09 -15.16 1.21
C GLU A 541 1.01 -15.33 0.16
N PHE A 542 0.90 -14.40 -0.79
CA PHE A 542 -0.06 -14.52 -1.88
C PHE A 542 0.35 -15.62 -2.87
N THR A 543 1.64 -15.75 -3.20
CA THR A 543 2.13 -16.87 -4.03
C THR A 543 1.82 -18.22 -3.35
N ASP A 544 2.02 -18.33 -2.03
CA ASP A 544 1.66 -19.53 -1.27
C ASP A 544 0.14 -19.79 -1.31
N ALA A 545 -0.67 -18.75 -1.07
CA ALA A 545 -2.13 -18.86 -1.11
C ALA A 545 -2.66 -19.26 -2.49
N VAL A 546 -2.18 -18.62 -3.56
CA VAL A 546 -2.56 -18.93 -4.94
C VAL A 546 -2.13 -20.35 -5.32
N THR A 547 -0.93 -20.77 -4.90
CA THR A 547 -0.45 -22.14 -5.14
C THR A 547 -1.33 -23.17 -4.43
N ALA A 548 -1.69 -22.94 -3.16
CA ALA A 548 -2.59 -23.84 -2.43
C ALA A 548 -3.97 -23.93 -3.09
N LEU A 549 -4.52 -22.81 -3.56
CA LEU A 549 -5.82 -22.75 -4.22
C LEU A 549 -5.82 -23.42 -5.60
N ALA A 550 -4.80 -23.17 -6.42
CA ALA A 550 -4.65 -23.80 -7.73
C ALA A 550 -4.44 -25.32 -7.58
N ALA A 551 -3.66 -25.74 -6.59
CA ALA A 551 -3.47 -27.16 -6.29
C ALA A 551 -4.76 -27.82 -5.78
N LEU A 552 -5.55 -27.16 -4.92
CA LEU A 552 -6.88 -27.63 -4.51
C LEU A 552 -7.83 -27.74 -5.71
N ALA A 553 -7.83 -26.76 -6.61
CA ALA A 553 -8.67 -26.79 -7.80
C ALA A 553 -8.32 -27.98 -8.72
N LEU A 554 -7.04 -28.18 -9.03
CA LEU A 554 -6.58 -29.31 -9.84
C LEU A 554 -6.76 -30.65 -9.12
N PHE A 555 -6.67 -30.67 -7.78
CA PHE A 555 -6.96 -31.87 -7.01
C PHE A 555 -8.39 -32.35 -7.25
N GLU A 556 -9.37 -31.45 -7.20
CA GLU A 556 -10.78 -31.79 -7.39
C GLU A 556 -11.15 -32.14 -8.85
N GLU A 557 -10.29 -31.77 -9.81
CA GLU A 557 -10.41 -32.05 -11.25
C GLU A 557 -9.57 -33.26 -11.71
N GLY A 558 -9.23 -34.18 -10.80
CA GLY A 558 -8.52 -35.43 -11.16
C GLY A 558 -7.10 -35.54 -10.61
N GLY A 559 -6.71 -34.75 -9.60
CA GLY A 559 -5.36 -34.80 -9.03
C GLY A 559 -4.96 -36.09 -8.31
N GLU A 560 -5.89 -37.05 -8.13
CA GLU A 560 -5.59 -38.40 -7.62
C GLU A 560 -5.21 -39.38 -8.75
N ASP A 561 -5.84 -39.23 -9.93
CA ASP A 561 -5.91 -40.28 -10.95
C ASP A 561 -5.36 -39.86 -12.32
N GLU A 562 -5.42 -38.58 -12.67
CA GLU A 562 -4.96 -38.07 -13.96
C GLU A 562 -3.52 -37.57 -13.89
N GLU A 563 -2.63 -38.11 -14.74
CA GLU A 563 -1.17 -37.84 -14.69
C GLU A 563 -0.83 -36.34 -14.71
N GLY A 564 -1.54 -35.53 -15.49
CA GLY A 564 -1.31 -34.08 -15.57
C GLY A 564 -1.62 -33.36 -14.25
N PRO A 565 -2.90 -33.31 -13.81
CA PRO A 565 -3.29 -32.76 -12.52
C PRO A 565 -2.51 -33.33 -11.32
N LYS A 566 -2.31 -34.65 -11.28
CA LYS A 566 -1.57 -35.33 -10.20
C LYS A 566 -0.12 -34.87 -10.09
N ALA A 567 0.58 -34.74 -11.23
CA ALA A 567 1.96 -34.24 -11.23
C ALA A 567 2.02 -32.77 -10.79
N ALA A 568 1.06 -31.95 -11.22
CA ALA A 568 0.98 -30.55 -10.80
C ALA A 568 0.73 -30.40 -9.29
N VAL A 569 -0.19 -31.19 -8.72
CA VAL A 569 -0.48 -31.24 -7.28
C VAL A 569 0.76 -31.63 -6.48
N ARG A 570 1.53 -32.63 -6.92
CA ARG A 570 2.77 -33.03 -6.23
C ARG A 570 3.82 -31.93 -6.22
N ARG A 571 4.04 -31.24 -7.34
CA ARG A 571 4.98 -30.11 -7.39
C ARG A 571 4.53 -28.96 -6.49
N ALA A 572 3.24 -28.67 -6.44
CA ALA A 572 2.69 -27.64 -5.56
C ALA A 572 2.87 -28.01 -4.07
N LEU A 573 2.71 -29.29 -3.73
CA LEU A 573 3.00 -29.80 -2.39
C LEU A 573 4.46 -29.59 -2.00
N ASP A 574 5.39 -29.96 -2.87
CA ASP A 574 6.83 -29.77 -2.63
C ASP A 574 7.17 -28.28 -2.43
N PHE A 575 6.61 -27.40 -3.27
CA PHE A 575 6.76 -25.95 -3.14
C PHE A 575 6.26 -25.44 -1.79
N LEU A 576 5.04 -25.79 -1.38
CA LEU A 576 4.42 -25.27 -0.16
C LEU A 576 5.13 -25.77 1.11
N LEU A 577 5.61 -27.01 1.12
CA LEU A 577 6.43 -27.54 2.22
C LEU A 577 7.76 -26.76 2.32
N ALA A 578 8.43 -26.50 1.19
CA ALA A 578 9.64 -25.69 1.16
C ALA A 578 9.38 -24.22 1.55
N SER A 579 8.27 -23.65 1.09
CA SER A 579 7.89 -22.27 1.40
C SER A 579 7.60 -22.08 2.89
N HIS A 580 6.86 -23.01 3.50
CA HIS A 580 6.63 -23.01 4.94
C HIS A 580 7.95 -23.11 5.73
N ALA A 581 8.89 -23.95 5.32
CA ALA A 581 10.20 -24.03 5.95
C ALA A 581 10.98 -22.70 5.88
N ARG A 582 10.94 -22.00 4.73
CA ARG A 582 11.55 -20.66 4.59
C ARG A 582 10.90 -19.64 5.52
N TRP A 583 9.57 -19.68 5.70
CA TRP A 583 8.88 -18.81 6.64
C TRP A 583 9.30 -19.06 8.09
N GLN A 584 9.49 -20.33 8.49
CA GLN A 584 9.99 -20.64 9.83
C GLN A 584 11.40 -20.10 10.06
N ALA A 585 12.27 -20.12 9.03
CA ALA A 585 13.62 -19.59 9.12
C ALA A 585 13.66 -18.05 9.23
N LEU A 586 12.69 -17.33 8.66
CA LEU A 586 12.61 -15.87 8.72
C LEU A 586 12.10 -15.32 10.06
N GLY A 587 11.26 -16.08 10.78
CA GLY A 587 10.72 -15.66 12.09
C GLY A 587 9.65 -14.56 12.03
N GLU A 588 9.56 -13.75 13.10
CA GLU A 588 8.61 -12.64 13.19
C GLU A 588 9.09 -11.40 12.43
N LEU A 589 8.17 -10.75 11.71
CA LEU A 589 8.45 -9.55 10.93
C LEU A 589 7.62 -8.37 11.48
N PRO A 590 8.19 -7.14 11.52
CA PRO A 590 7.43 -5.94 11.80
C PRO A 590 6.52 -5.60 10.61
N LEU A 591 5.23 -5.92 10.71
CA LEU A 591 4.27 -5.77 9.62
C LEU A 591 3.05 -4.96 10.05
N PHE A 592 2.55 -4.10 9.16
CA PHE A 592 1.20 -3.50 9.29
C PHE A 592 0.12 -4.54 9.04
N MET A 593 0.36 -5.41 8.04
CA MET A 593 -0.54 -6.48 7.64
C MET A 593 0.24 -7.79 7.48
N ASP A 594 -0.30 -8.87 8.04
CA ASP A 594 0.25 -10.22 7.98
C ASP A 594 -0.74 -11.16 7.29
N TYR A 595 -0.58 -11.30 5.97
CA TYR A 595 -1.39 -12.19 5.16
C TYR A 595 -1.06 -13.67 5.34
N ARG A 596 -0.08 -14.03 6.20
CA ARG A 596 0.25 -15.44 6.47
C ARG A 596 -0.91 -16.17 7.12
N VAL A 597 -1.78 -15.49 7.87
CA VAL A 597 -3.01 -16.13 8.40
C VAL A 597 -3.84 -16.76 7.29
N TRP A 598 -3.87 -16.13 6.12
CA TRP A 598 -4.62 -16.58 4.96
C TRP A 598 -3.89 -17.71 4.23
N SER A 599 -2.61 -17.50 3.89
CA SER A 599 -1.84 -18.51 3.17
C SER A 599 -1.62 -19.79 3.98
N GLN A 600 -1.44 -19.68 5.31
CA GLN A 600 -1.32 -20.82 6.22
C GLN A 600 -2.61 -21.62 6.31
N ALA A 601 -3.77 -20.96 6.35
CA ALA A 601 -5.07 -21.64 6.35
C ALA A 601 -5.30 -22.42 5.05
N LEU A 602 -5.08 -21.77 3.90
CA LEU A 602 -5.28 -22.41 2.60
C LEU A 602 -4.28 -23.55 2.36
N THR A 603 -3.01 -23.36 2.75
CA THR A 603 -2.01 -24.43 2.73
C THR A 603 -2.46 -25.60 3.61
N LEU A 604 -2.93 -25.33 4.83
CA LEU A 604 -3.43 -26.37 5.73
C LEU A 604 -4.60 -27.17 5.12
N ALA A 605 -5.56 -26.50 4.46
CA ALA A 605 -6.66 -27.15 3.77
C ALA A 605 -6.18 -28.05 2.62
N PHE A 606 -5.19 -27.60 1.84
CA PHE A 606 -4.57 -28.40 0.78
C PHE A 606 -3.81 -29.62 1.31
N LEU A 607 -2.98 -29.43 2.34
CA LEU A 607 -2.25 -30.54 2.98
C LEU A 607 -3.20 -31.58 3.56
N ALA A 608 -4.34 -31.16 4.13
CA ALA A 608 -5.37 -32.06 4.63
C ALA A 608 -5.94 -32.97 3.51
N ARG A 609 -6.16 -32.43 2.30
CA ARG A 609 -6.58 -33.23 1.13
C ARG A 609 -5.51 -34.22 0.70
N CYS A 610 -4.27 -33.76 0.55
CA CYS A 610 -3.12 -34.63 0.24
C CYS A 610 -2.99 -35.76 1.26
N ARG A 611 -3.20 -35.46 2.54
CA ARG A 611 -3.08 -36.40 3.64
C ARG A 611 -4.14 -37.50 3.62
N VAL A 612 -5.38 -37.17 3.24
CA VAL A 612 -6.47 -38.15 3.07
C VAL A 612 -6.23 -39.02 1.85
N ALA A 613 -5.79 -38.42 0.74
CA ALA A 613 -5.51 -39.10 -0.52
C ALA A 613 -4.22 -39.93 -0.54
N GLY A 614 -3.35 -39.77 0.47
CA GLY A 614 -2.04 -40.42 0.49
C GLY A 614 -1.04 -39.85 -0.52
N ILE A 615 -1.17 -38.58 -0.87
CA ILE A 615 -0.24 -37.87 -1.77
C ILE A 615 0.84 -37.18 -0.94
N GLY A 616 2.10 -37.60 -1.13
CA GLY A 616 3.27 -37.04 -0.42
C GLY A 616 3.67 -37.83 0.82
N ASP A 617 4.74 -37.38 1.49
CA ASP A 617 5.24 -38.04 2.70
C ASP A 617 4.34 -37.76 3.91
N ARG A 618 3.79 -38.83 4.51
CA ARG A 618 2.85 -38.73 5.62
C ARG A 618 3.43 -37.99 6.83
N ALA A 619 4.69 -38.24 7.17
CA ALA A 619 5.32 -37.65 8.34
C ALA A 619 5.59 -36.15 8.13
N ALA A 620 6.02 -35.75 6.93
CA ALA A 620 6.17 -34.35 6.56
C ALA A 620 4.83 -33.61 6.60
N LEU A 621 3.76 -34.21 6.05
CA LEU A 621 2.40 -33.64 6.11
C LEU A 621 1.92 -33.46 7.55
N ASP A 622 1.99 -34.51 8.37
CA ASP A 622 1.52 -34.47 9.76
C ASP A 622 2.29 -33.43 10.58
N ARG A 623 3.61 -33.35 10.41
CA ARG A 623 4.45 -32.33 11.05
C ARG A 623 4.05 -30.91 10.62
N THR A 624 4.01 -30.64 9.31
CA THR A 624 3.75 -29.29 8.80
C THR A 624 2.32 -28.84 9.10
N MET A 625 1.33 -29.73 9.04
CA MET A 625 -0.03 -29.41 9.48
C MET A 625 -0.06 -29.02 10.96
N GLY A 626 0.64 -29.76 11.84
CA GLY A 626 0.75 -29.40 13.26
C GLY A 626 1.39 -28.04 13.49
N GLU A 627 2.46 -27.72 12.75
CA GLU A 627 3.12 -26.40 12.79
C GLU A 627 2.20 -25.27 12.30
N LEU A 628 1.41 -25.50 11.24
CA LEU A 628 0.43 -24.54 10.73
C LEU A 628 -0.70 -24.30 11.74
N VAL A 629 -1.24 -25.35 12.35
CA VAL A 629 -2.26 -25.24 13.42
C VAL A 629 -1.71 -24.44 14.60
N GLY A 630 -0.49 -24.76 15.07
CA GLY A 630 0.18 -23.99 16.12
C GLY A 630 0.44 -22.54 15.73
N GLY A 631 0.83 -22.29 14.49
CA GLY A 631 1.08 -20.95 13.94
C GLY A 631 -0.20 -20.11 13.82
N LEU A 632 -1.33 -20.72 13.46
CA LEU A 632 -2.65 -20.09 13.43
C LEU A 632 -3.15 -19.81 14.84
N SER A 633 -3.00 -20.76 15.78
CA SER A 633 -3.38 -20.56 17.18
C SER A 633 -2.63 -19.38 17.83
N LYS A 634 -1.35 -19.19 17.52
CA LYS A 634 -0.57 -18.03 18.00
C LYS A 634 -1.01 -16.69 17.42
N LYS A 635 -1.70 -16.69 16.27
CA LYS A 635 -2.19 -15.49 15.58
C LYS A 635 -3.68 -15.19 15.87
N GLU A 636 -4.34 -16.02 16.68
CA GLU A 636 -5.70 -15.80 17.16
C GLU A 636 -5.76 -14.48 17.95
N ARG A 637 -6.83 -13.71 17.75
CA ARG A 637 -7.11 -12.47 18.50
C ARG A 637 -7.83 -12.78 19.80
N THR A 638 -7.84 -11.81 20.71
CA THR A 638 -8.53 -11.96 22.01
C THR A 638 -10.00 -12.37 21.84
N GLY A 639 -10.67 -11.94 20.77
CA GLY A 639 -12.05 -12.29 20.44
C GLY A 639 -12.26 -13.66 19.78
N GLY A 640 -11.21 -14.47 19.59
CA GLY A 640 -11.30 -15.83 19.03
C GLY A 640 -11.15 -15.96 17.52
N GLY A 641 -11.07 -14.85 16.79
CA GLY A 641 -10.92 -14.84 15.34
C GLY A 641 -9.53 -14.44 14.85
N TRP A 642 -9.41 -14.16 13.56
CA TRP A 642 -8.16 -13.78 12.90
C TRP A 642 -8.32 -12.53 12.06
N SER A 643 -7.22 -11.81 11.89
CA SER A 643 -7.12 -10.64 11.04
C SER A 643 -5.75 -10.60 10.39
N TYR A 644 -5.72 -10.22 9.11
CA TYR A 644 -4.46 -9.86 8.46
C TYR A 644 -4.03 -8.45 8.89
N LEU A 645 -4.93 -7.60 9.40
CA LEU A 645 -4.58 -6.28 9.92
C LEU A 645 -3.94 -6.43 11.30
N LEU A 646 -2.66 -6.07 11.41
CA LEU A 646 -1.91 -6.15 12.65
C LEU A 646 -1.81 -4.81 13.36
N ARG A 647 -1.46 -3.75 12.63
CA ARG A 647 -1.15 -2.42 13.17
C ARG A 647 -1.42 -1.34 12.12
N THR A 648 -1.78 -0.15 12.57
CA THR A 648 -1.83 1.08 11.77
C THR A 648 -0.58 1.95 11.93
N ASP A 649 0.16 1.74 13.00
CA ASP A 649 1.47 2.32 13.33
C ASP A 649 2.38 1.19 13.81
N LEU A 650 3.58 1.06 13.23
CA LEU A 650 4.54 0.03 13.60
C LEU A 650 5.01 0.16 15.05
N ALA A 651 5.09 1.38 15.58
CA ALA A 651 5.39 1.64 16.99
C ALA A 651 4.17 1.42 17.91
N GLY A 652 2.97 1.36 17.33
CA GLY A 652 1.71 1.20 18.05
C GLY A 652 1.41 -0.22 18.51
N ALA A 653 0.36 -0.34 19.34
CA ALA A 653 -0.16 -1.62 19.79
C ALA A 653 -0.77 -2.43 18.65
N ARG A 654 -0.84 -3.76 18.84
CA ARG A 654 -1.58 -4.64 17.93
C ARG A 654 -3.06 -4.31 17.97
N ILE A 655 -3.71 -4.40 16.80
CA ILE A 655 -5.15 -4.22 16.67
C ILE A 655 -5.83 -5.53 17.09
N GLU A 656 -6.61 -5.46 18.16
CA GLU A 656 -7.42 -6.58 18.67
C GLU A 656 -8.79 -6.62 17.98
N GLN A 657 -8.79 -6.85 16.66
CA GLN A 657 -9.99 -7.05 15.86
C GLN A 657 -9.84 -8.29 14.98
N SER A 658 -10.94 -9.00 14.76
CA SER A 658 -11.01 -10.14 13.83
C SER A 658 -11.80 -9.77 12.59
N ILE A 659 -11.46 -10.38 11.46
CA ILE A 659 -12.10 -10.18 10.15
C ILE A 659 -12.93 -11.42 9.82
N SER A 660 -14.19 -11.25 9.43
CA SER A 660 -15.15 -12.37 9.30
C SER A 660 -14.74 -13.40 8.25
N PHE A 661 -14.47 -13.01 7.02
CA PHE A 661 -14.08 -13.96 5.96
C PHE A 661 -12.72 -14.63 6.21
N VAL A 662 -11.78 -13.94 6.88
CA VAL A 662 -10.51 -14.54 7.33
C VAL A 662 -10.78 -15.60 8.39
N THR A 663 -11.60 -15.26 9.38
CA THR A 663 -11.96 -16.19 10.47
C THR A 663 -12.72 -17.40 9.94
N ALA A 664 -13.63 -17.22 8.98
CA ALA A 664 -14.35 -18.31 8.33
C ALA A 664 -13.43 -19.23 7.52
N THR A 665 -12.49 -18.66 6.77
CA THR A 665 -11.48 -19.43 6.01
C THR A 665 -10.59 -20.26 6.93
N VAL A 666 -10.10 -19.66 8.03
CA VAL A 666 -9.29 -20.37 9.03
C VAL A 666 -10.11 -21.47 9.70
N LEU A 667 -11.35 -21.20 10.12
CA LEU A 667 -12.22 -22.20 10.75
C LEU A 667 -12.46 -23.40 9.82
N LEU A 668 -12.81 -23.17 8.56
CA LEU A 668 -13.01 -24.24 7.57
C LEU A 668 -11.74 -25.07 7.35
N SER A 669 -10.58 -24.43 7.33
CA SER A 669 -9.30 -25.09 7.14
C SER A 669 -8.92 -25.96 8.35
N LEU A 670 -9.15 -25.45 9.56
CA LEU A 670 -8.95 -26.20 10.81
C LEU A 670 -9.90 -27.40 10.92
N LEU A 671 -11.17 -27.24 10.54
CA LEU A 671 -12.13 -28.35 10.48
C LEU A 671 -11.69 -29.43 9.46
N SER A 672 -11.21 -29.00 8.29
CA SER A 672 -10.70 -29.92 7.26
C SER A 672 -9.46 -30.68 7.74
N ALA A 673 -8.52 -29.99 8.40
CA ALA A 673 -7.34 -30.61 8.99
C ALA A 673 -7.70 -31.62 10.08
N ARG A 674 -8.66 -31.29 10.96
CA ARG A 674 -9.16 -32.20 11.99
C ARG A 674 -9.78 -33.45 11.37
N ALA A 675 -10.59 -33.29 10.32
CA ALA A 675 -11.19 -34.41 9.59
C ALA A 675 -10.13 -35.31 8.91
N ALA A 676 -9.01 -34.73 8.48
CA ALA A 676 -7.85 -35.45 7.94
C ALA A 676 -6.95 -36.11 9.02
N GLY A 677 -7.29 -35.93 10.31
CA GLY A 677 -6.60 -36.54 11.44
C GLY A 677 -5.53 -35.67 12.11
N ALA A 678 -5.44 -34.37 11.79
CA ALA A 678 -4.55 -33.45 12.50
C ALA A 678 -5.09 -33.12 13.92
N GLU A 679 -4.19 -32.93 14.87
CA GLU A 679 -4.53 -32.49 16.22
C GLU A 679 -4.91 -31.00 16.23
N VAL A 680 -6.21 -30.72 16.26
CA VAL A 680 -6.75 -29.35 16.32
C VAL A 680 -7.45 -29.14 17.67
N PRO A 681 -7.03 -28.16 18.49
CA PRO A 681 -7.66 -27.91 19.79
C PRO A 681 -9.14 -27.54 19.64
N VAL A 682 -10.03 -28.33 20.26
CA VAL A 682 -11.48 -28.04 20.25
C VAL A 682 -11.81 -26.63 20.76
N PRO A 683 -11.19 -26.12 21.86
CA PRO A 683 -11.45 -24.75 22.31
C PRO A 683 -11.13 -23.68 21.27
N LEU A 684 -10.17 -23.91 20.37
CA LEU A 684 -9.84 -22.99 19.28
C LEU A 684 -10.99 -22.92 18.26
N LEU A 685 -11.56 -24.06 17.89
CA LEU A 685 -12.71 -24.14 16.97
C LEU A 685 -13.96 -23.47 17.57
N GLU A 686 -14.23 -23.71 18.85
CA GLU A 686 -15.40 -23.12 19.53
C GLU A 686 -15.31 -21.59 19.63
N ARG A 687 -14.13 -21.04 19.93
CA ARG A 687 -13.92 -19.58 19.97
C ARG A 687 -14.02 -18.96 18.58
N ALA A 688 -13.44 -19.59 17.57
CA ALA A 688 -13.54 -19.14 16.18
C ALA A 688 -15.00 -19.09 15.70
N ALA A 689 -15.79 -20.14 16.00
CA ALA A 689 -17.19 -20.17 15.64
C ALA A 689 -18.01 -19.13 16.42
N ALA A 690 -17.77 -18.97 17.72
CA ALA A 690 -18.42 -17.94 18.52
C ALA A 690 -18.09 -16.51 18.03
N CYS A 691 -16.85 -16.27 17.60
CA CYS A 691 -16.43 -15.00 16.99
C CYS A 691 -17.24 -14.71 15.71
N LEU A 692 -17.37 -15.70 14.82
CA LEU A 692 -18.16 -15.56 13.58
C LEU A 692 -19.65 -15.37 13.82
N GLU A 693 -20.23 -16.09 14.78
CA GLU A 693 -21.62 -15.88 15.20
C GLU A 693 -21.83 -14.46 15.72
N GLY A 694 -20.89 -13.95 16.52
CA GLY A 694 -20.93 -12.59 17.04
C GLY A 694 -20.88 -11.50 15.97
N MET A 695 -20.29 -11.79 14.80
CA MET A 695 -20.27 -10.88 13.65
C MET A 695 -21.52 -11.00 12.77
N ARG A 696 -22.48 -11.88 13.08
CA ARG A 696 -23.70 -12.07 12.28
C ARG A 696 -24.79 -11.09 12.71
N ASN A 697 -25.26 -10.29 11.78
CA ASN A 697 -26.35 -9.34 11.98
C ASN A 697 -27.73 -10.04 11.94
N PRO A 698 -28.77 -9.45 12.55
CA PRO A 698 -30.15 -9.97 12.49
C PRO A 698 -30.70 -10.13 11.06
N ASP A 699 -30.22 -9.31 10.13
CA ASP A 699 -30.58 -9.36 8.70
C ASP A 699 -29.90 -10.50 7.93
N GLY A 700 -28.99 -11.25 8.57
CA GLY A 700 -28.25 -12.38 7.99
C GLY A 700 -26.94 -11.99 7.31
N THR A 701 -26.62 -10.69 7.26
CA THR A 701 -25.30 -10.22 6.82
C THR A 701 -24.25 -10.45 7.91
N TYR A 702 -22.98 -10.39 7.53
CA TYR A 702 -21.87 -10.47 8.49
C TYR A 702 -21.10 -9.16 8.48
N GLU A 703 -20.64 -8.68 9.63
CA GLU A 703 -19.73 -7.54 9.74
C GLU A 703 -18.40 -7.83 9.04
N TYR A 704 -17.70 -6.80 8.53
CA TYR A 704 -16.36 -6.98 7.96
C TYR A 704 -15.33 -7.28 9.05
N MET A 705 -15.33 -6.50 10.13
CA MET A 705 -14.51 -6.72 11.32
C MET A 705 -15.36 -6.71 12.59
N THR A 706 -14.90 -7.40 13.63
CA THR A 706 -15.49 -7.33 14.98
C THR A 706 -15.51 -5.88 15.48
N ARG A 707 -16.69 -5.37 15.83
CA ARG A 707 -16.81 -4.05 16.46
C ARG A 707 -16.21 -4.03 17.86
N GLY A 708 -15.43 -2.99 18.16
CA GLY A 708 -15.12 -2.61 19.54
C GLY A 708 -16.36 -2.05 20.27
N ALA A 709 -16.22 -1.74 21.56
CA ALA A 709 -17.32 -1.20 22.39
C ALA A 709 -17.98 0.08 21.83
N ASP A 710 -17.33 0.77 20.89
CA ASP A 710 -17.75 2.08 20.37
C ASP A 710 -18.62 2.03 19.09
N GLY A 711 -19.19 0.88 18.72
CA GLY A 711 -20.33 0.76 17.80
C GLY A 711 -20.20 1.50 16.44
N ALA A 712 -19.66 0.84 15.41
CA ALA A 712 -19.72 1.35 14.04
C ALA A 712 -21.15 1.20 13.44
N ALA A 713 -21.50 2.05 12.48
CA ALA A 713 -22.78 1.97 11.76
C ALA A 713 -22.97 0.60 11.08
N ALA A 714 -24.23 0.15 10.94
CA ALA A 714 -24.58 -1.05 10.18
C ALA A 714 -24.10 -0.94 8.74
N GLU A 715 -23.30 -1.92 8.30
CA GLU A 715 -22.89 -2.02 6.90
C GLU A 715 -24.11 -2.31 6.03
N HIS A 716 -24.13 -1.75 4.82
CA HIS A 716 -25.21 -1.99 3.88
C HIS A 716 -25.15 -3.44 3.35
N PRO A 717 -26.27 -4.17 3.24
CA PRO A 717 -26.27 -5.58 2.81
C PRO A 717 -25.51 -5.84 1.49
N ALA A 718 -25.64 -4.94 0.52
CA ALA A 718 -24.88 -5.04 -0.74
C ALA A 718 -23.35 -5.06 -0.56
N GLY A 719 -22.79 -4.30 0.39
CA GLY A 719 -21.35 -4.33 0.72
C GLY A 719 -20.93 -5.56 1.53
N ALA A 720 -21.90 -6.26 2.13
CA ALA A 720 -21.68 -7.44 2.96
C ALA A 720 -21.95 -8.77 2.26
N ALA A 721 -22.65 -8.75 1.13
CA ALA A 721 -23.21 -9.94 0.49
C ALA A 721 -22.16 -10.98 0.06
N GLY A 722 -20.98 -10.53 -0.40
CA GLY A 722 -19.92 -11.42 -0.90
C GLY A 722 -19.40 -12.43 0.12
N ARG A 723 -19.10 -11.96 1.34
CA ARG A 723 -18.55 -12.78 2.43
C ARG A 723 -19.57 -13.68 3.13
N GLY A 724 -20.87 -13.42 2.94
CA GLY A 724 -21.96 -14.09 3.63
C GLY A 724 -21.95 -15.62 3.48
N PRO A 725 -21.96 -16.16 2.24
CA PRO A 725 -21.96 -17.61 2.00
C PRO A 725 -20.81 -18.36 2.67
N LEU A 726 -19.59 -17.82 2.61
CA LEU A 726 -18.44 -18.40 3.30
C LEU A 726 -18.63 -18.45 4.82
N CYS A 727 -19.08 -17.33 5.43
CA CYS A 727 -19.26 -17.25 6.87
C CYS A 727 -20.38 -18.20 7.35
N ALA A 728 -21.49 -18.26 6.64
CA ALA A 728 -22.58 -19.19 6.94
C ALA A 728 -22.16 -20.66 6.76
N LEU A 729 -21.39 -20.97 5.71
CA LEU A 729 -20.84 -22.31 5.49
C LEU A 729 -19.90 -22.76 6.62
N ALA A 730 -19.05 -21.85 7.10
CA ALA A 730 -18.14 -22.13 8.21
C ALA A 730 -18.90 -22.48 9.50
N LEU A 731 -19.93 -21.71 9.84
CA LEU A 731 -20.80 -22.01 10.98
C LEU A 731 -21.60 -23.31 10.78
N PHE A 732 -22.11 -23.55 9.56
CA PHE A 732 -22.86 -24.77 9.25
C PHE A 732 -21.99 -26.02 9.46
N ARG A 733 -20.76 -26.02 8.95
CA ARG A 733 -19.80 -27.13 9.15
C ARG A 733 -19.29 -27.25 10.59
N ALA A 734 -19.31 -26.16 11.36
CA ALA A 734 -19.04 -26.19 12.79
C ALA A 734 -20.23 -26.69 13.63
N GLY A 735 -21.40 -26.95 13.03
CA GLY A 735 -22.62 -27.33 13.76
C GLY A 735 -23.27 -26.16 14.51
N ARG A 736 -22.97 -24.93 14.10
CA ARG A 736 -23.35 -23.66 14.73
C ARG A 736 -24.36 -22.87 13.90
N ALA A 737 -24.68 -23.36 12.71
CA ALA A 737 -25.74 -22.86 11.84
C ALA A 737 -26.50 -24.02 11.20
N ASP A 738 -27.71 -23.76 10.73
CA ASP A 738 -28.53 -24.73 10.00
C ASP A 738 -28.65 -24.38 8.50
N ALA A 739 -29.35 -25.23 7.74
CA ALA A 739 -29.55 -25.02 6.31
C ALA A 739 -30.36 -23.74 6.00
N ARG A 740 -31.19 -23.24 6.93
CA ARG A 740 -31.97 -22.01 6.74
C ARG A 740 -31.05 -20.80 6.72
N GLU A 741 -30.07 -20.75 7.62
CA GLU A 741 -29.10 -19.66 7.68
C GLU A 741 -28.18 -19.66 6.45
N LEU A 742 -27.76 -20.84 5.99
CA LEU A 742 -26.99 -20.98 4.75
C LEU A 742 -27.80 -20.48 3.54
N ARG A 743 -29.06 -20.91 3.41
CA ARG A 743 -29.98 -20.47 2.34
C ARG A 743 -30.16 -18.95 2.32
N ARG A 744 -30.39 -18.34 3.48
CA ARG A 744 -30.52 -16.88 3.63
C ARG A 744 -29.28 -16.14 3.13
N SER A 745 -28.09 -16.64 3.45
CA SER A 745 -26.84 -16.02 2.99
C SER A 745 -26.68 -16.08 1.46
N LEU A 746 -27.11 -17.19 0.84
CA LEU A 746 -27.09 -17.36 -0.63
C LEU A 746 -28.14 -16.48 -1.31
N GLU A 747 -29.33 -16.34 -0.75
CA GLU A 747 -30.37 -15.42 -1.25
C GLU A 747 -29.87 -13.97 -1.25
N LEU A 748 -29.22 -13.52 -0.18
CA LEU A 748 -28.61 -12.19 -0.10
C LEU A 748 -27.48 -12.02 -1.11
N PHE A 749 -26.63 -13.04 -1.29
CA PHE A 749 -25.58 -13.04 -2.30
C PHE A 749 -26.18 -12.87 -3.71
N VAL A 750 -27.14 -13.71 -4.09
CA VAL A 750 -27.78 -13.66 -5.42
C VAL A 750 -28.48 -12.33 -5.66
N LEU A 751 -29.11 -11.75 -4.63
CA LEU A 751 -29.77 -10.44 -4.71
C LEU A 751 -28.79 -9.30 -5.03
N HIS A 752 -27.57 -9.35 -4.50
CA HIS A 752 -26.61 -8.24 -4.59
C HIS A 752 -25.42 -8.48 -5.53
N ARG A 753 -25.26 -9.70 -6.07
CA ARG A 753 -24.11 -10.10 -6.89
C ARG A 753 -23.83 -9.17 -8.08
N GLU A 754 -24.86 -8.63 -8.72
CA GLU A 754 -24.68 -7.73 -9.87
C GLU A 754 -23.99 -6.42 -9.46
N THR A 755 -24.23 -5.94 -8.23
CA THR A 755 -23.53 -4.75 -7.73
C THR A 755 -22.08 -5.04 -7.39
N LEU A 756 -21.77 -6.27 -6.96
CA LEU A 756 -20.40 -6.73 -6.74
C LEU A 756 -19.66 -6.90 -8.08
N ASP A 757 -20.32 -7.47 -9.08
CA ASP A 757 -19.74 -7.68 -10.41
C ASP A 757 -19.36 -6.37 -11.13
N ARG A 758 -20.03 -5.25 -10.82
CA ARG A 758 -19.66 -3.92 -11.35
C ARG A 758 -18.33 -3.40 -10.80
N GLU A 759 -17.86 -3.93 -9.68
CA GLU A 759 -16.56 -3.55 -9.10
C GLU A 759 -15.41 -4.38 -9.67
N ARG A 760 -15.69 -5.49 -10.36
CA ARG A 760 -14.67 -6.36 -10.96
C ARG A 760 -13.76 -5.56 -11.90
N GLY A 761 -12.47 -5.85 -11.85
CA GLY A 761 -11.45 -5.21 -12.69
C GLY A 761 -10.88 -3.91 -12.15
N LYS A 762 -11.59 -3.18 -11.26
CA LYS A 762 -11.13 -1.89 -10.73
C LYS A 762 -9.86 -2.06 -9.89
N SER A 763 -8.89 -1.17 -10.08
CA SER A 763 -7.61 -1.14 -9.37
C SER A 763 -7.76 -0.68 -7.92
N LEU A 764 -8.59 0.33 -7.68
CA LEU A 764 -8.94 0.74 -6.32
C LEU A 764 -9.98 -0.20 -5.72
N LEU A 765 -9.90 -0.39 -4.41
CA LEU A 765 -10.77 -1.29 -3.65
C LEU A 765 -11.89 -0.48 -2.98
N HIS A 766 -13.02 -1.15 -2.69
CA HIS A 766 -14.16 -0.56 -1.96
C HIS A 766 -14.75 0.70 -2.60
N THR A 767 -14.70 0.75 -3.93
CA THR A 767 -15.17 1.83 -4.80
C THR A 767 -16.70 1.90 -4.90
N GLY A 768 -17.38 0.77 -4.70
CA GLY A 768 -18.84 0.72 -4.78
C GLY A 768 -19.53 1.69 -3.81
N PRO A 769 -20.72 2.24 -4.17
CA PRO A 769 -21.41 3.26 -3.38
C PRO A 769 -21.81 2.78 -1.98
N GLN A 770 -21.88 1.46 -1.77
CA GLN A 770 -22.20 0.82 -0.50
C GLN A 770 -20.99 0.06 0.09
N GLY A 771 -19.78 0.38 -0.38
CA GLY A 771 -18.52 -0.22 0.08
C GLY A 771 -18.17 -1.56 -0.57
N GLN A 772 -18.84 -1.94 -1.67
CA GLN A 772 -18.52 -3.16 -2.41
C GLN A 772 -17.05 -3.17 -2.86
N GLY A 773 -16.36 -4.28 -2.62
CA GLY A 773 -14.96 -4.47 -3.01
C GLY A 773 -14.81 -5.03 -4.43
N SER A 774 -13.76 -4.60 -5.12
CA SER A 774 -13.34 -5.13 -6.44
C SER A 774 -12.42 -6.35 -6.36
N HIS A 775 -11.99 -6.72 -5.15
CA HIS A 775 -11.06 -7.80 -4.87
C HIS A 775 -11.80 -9.03 -4.35
N TYR A 776 -11.28 -10.22 -4.68
CA TYR A 776 -11.80 -11.52 -4.23
C TYR A 776 -13.24 -11.86 -4.68
N VAL A 777 -13.74 -11.25 -5.74
CA VAL A 777 -15.09 -11.53 -6.26
C VAL A 777 -15.26 -13.02 -6.62
N LEU A 778 -14.34 -13.62 -7.38
CA LEU A 778 -14.39 -15.04 -7.71
C LEU A 778 -14.23 -15.96 -6.50
N PHE A 779 -13.57 -15.48 -5.43
CA PHE A 779 -13.54 -16.21 -4.16
C PHE A 779 -14.91 -16.22 -3.50
N ASP A 780 -15.62 -15.09 -3.48
CA ASP A 780 -17.02 -15.04 -3.02
C ASP A 780 -17.91 -15.99 -3.85
N TYR A 781 -17.74 -16.02 -5.18
CA TYR A 781 -18.46 -16.95 -6.06
C TYR A 781 -18.09 -18.43 -5.80
N ALA A 782 -16.81 -18.75 -5.59
CA ALA A 782 -16.37 -20.12 -5.29
C ALA A 782 -16.95 -20.64 -3.97
N PHE A 783 -17.00 -19.79 -2.93
CA PHE A 783 -17.59 -20.17 -1.65
C PHE A 783 -19.13 -20.12 -1.66
N ALA A 784 -19.74 -19.26 -2.49
CA ALA A 784 -21.17 -19.35 -2.77
C ALA A 784 -21.53 -20.68 -3.46
N ALA A 785 -20.71 -21.15 -4.41
CA ALA A 785 -20.88 -22.46 -5.03
C ALA A 785 -20.77 -23.59 -4.00
N LEU A 786 -19.74 -23.57 -3.16
CA LEU A 786 -19.55 -24.58 -2.10
C LEU A 786 -20.67 -24.56 -1.04
N ALA A 787 -21.18 -23.37 -0.69
CA ALA A 787 -22.33 -23.21 0.18
C ALA A 787 -23.60 -23.80 -0.45
N ALA A 788 -23.87 -23.50 -1.73
CA ALA A 788 -25.00 -24.07 -2.47
C ALA A 788 -24.90 -25.60 -2.55
N ALA A 789 -23.71 -26.15 -2.80
CA ALA A 789 -23.45 -27.59 -2.81
C ALA A 789 -23.73 -28.26 -1.46
N SER A 790 -23.63 -27.51 -0.36
CA SER A 790 -23.84 -28.01 1.01
C SER A 790 -25.31 -28.00 1.45
N LEU A 791 -26.22 -27.42 0.66
CA LEU A 791 -27.66 -27.47 0.91
C LEU A 791 -28.25 -28.87 0.63
N PRO A 792 -29.43 -29.20 1.18
CA PRO A 792 -30.20 -30.37 0.75
C PRO A 792 -30.47 -30.34 -0.76
N ALA A 793 -30.45 -31.50 -1.41
CA ALA A 793 -30.53 -31.60 -2.88
C ALA A 793 -31.71 -30.83 -3.51
N GLY A 794 -32.89 -30.87 -2.87
CA GLY A 794 -34.10 -30.20 -3.36
C GLY A 794 -34.08 -28.67 -3.27
N GLU A 795 -33.06 -28.08 -2.64
CA GLU A 795 -32.95 -26.63 -2.44
C GLU A 795 -31.82 -25.99 -3.27
N ARG A 796 -31.05 -26.80 -4.01
CA ARG A 796 -29.87 -26.30 -4.73
C ARG A 796 -30.22 -25.59 -6.04
N GLU A 797 -31.33 -25.95 -6.67
CA GLU A 797 -31.72 -25.55 -8.03
C GLU A 797 -31.64 -24.04 -8.34
N PRO A 798 -31.99 -23.11 -7.43
CA PRO A 798 -31.98 -21.68 -7.74
C PRO A 798 -30.59 -21.05 -7.95
N TYR A 799 -29.52 -21.69 -7.47
CA TYR A 799 -28.21 -21.05 -7.33
C TYR A 799 -27.23 -21.26 -8.50
N PRO A 800 -27.09 -22.46 -9.10
CA PRO A 800 -26.08 -22.73 -10.12
C PRO A 800 -26.09 -21.74 -11.28
N ALA A 801 -27.26 -21.41 -11.85
CA ALA A 801 -27.34 -20.49 -12.98
C ALA A 801 -26.85 -19.08 -12.62
N ALA A 802 -27.23 -18.55 -11.46
CA ALA A 802 -26.80 -17.25 -10.98
C ALA A 802 -25.29 -17.20 -10.72
N ILE A 803 -24.74 -18.23 -10.06
CA ILE A 803 -23.31 -18.29 -9.72
C ILE A 803 -22.46 -18.51 -10.99
N LEU A 804 -22.82 -19.47 -11.85
CA LEU A 804 -22.11 -19.74 -13.10
C LEU A 804 -22.07 -18.52 -14.03
N SER A 805 -23.16 -17.77 -14.13
CA SER A 805 -23.20 -16.56 -14.95
C SER A 805 -22.15 -15.54 -14.53
N GLY A 806 -21.93 -15.36 -13.22
CA GLY A 806 -20.91 -14.42 -12.71
C GLY A 806 -19.49 -14.94 -12.92
N VAL A 807 -19.25 -16.24 -12.70
CA VAL A 807 -17.95 -16.88 -12.95
C VAL A 807 -17.57 -16.77 -14.43
N LEU A 808 -18.48 -17.13 -15.34
CA LEU A 808 -18.26 -17.08 -16.79
C LEU A 808 -18.07 -15.65 -17.32
N ALA A 809 -18.54 -14.62 -16.61
CA ALA A 809 -18.32 -13.23 -16.98
C ALA A 809 -16.86 -12.78 -16.78
N ALA A 810 -16.07 -13.49 -15.97
CA ALA A 810 -14.67 -13.18 -15.67
C ALA A 810 -13.66 -13.88 -16.59
N ARG A 811 -14.15 -14.62 -17.59
CA ARG A 811 -13.32 -15.45 -18.47
C ARG A 811 -12.61 -14.62 -19.55
N SER A 812 -11.36 -15.00 -19.84
CA SER A 812 -10.51 -14.47 -20.91
C SER A 812 -10.31 -15.49 -22.04
N ILE A 813 -10.02 -15.03 -23.26
CA ILE A 813 -9.96 -15.88 -24.48
C ILE A 813 -8.94 -17.03 -24.39
N ASP A 814 -7.90 -16.90 -23.56
CA ASP A 814 -6.89 -17.93 -23.33
C ASP A 814 -7.33 -19.04 -22.36
N GLY A 815 -8.56 -18.99 -21.85
CA GLY A 815 -9.10 -19.93 -20.87
C GLY A 815 -8.90 -19.51 -19.42
N SER A 816 -8.20 -18.42 -19.15
CA SER A 816 -8.01 -17.91 -17.79
C SER A 816 -9.20 -17.10 -17.27
N TYR A 817 -9.23 -16.90 -15.96
CA TYR A 817 -10.22 -16.07 -15.27
C TYR A 817 -9.52 -15.05 -14.39
N ARG A 818 -10.08 -13.84 -14.29
CA ARG A 818 -9.47 -12.76 -13.52
C ARG A 818 -10.52 -11.92 -12.80
N ASP A 819 -10.31 -11.67 -11.51
CA ASP A 819 -11.07 -10.69 -10.72
C ASP A 819 -10.56 -9.28 -10.96
N GLN A 820 -9.29 -9.09 -10.61
CA GLN A 820 -8.58 -7.82 -10.62
C GLN A 820 -7.11 -8.10 -10.92
N GLU A 821 -6.41 -7.08 -11.44
CA GLU A 821 -4.98 -7.14 -11.78
C GLU A 821 -4.09 -7.66 -10.63
N ARG A 822 -4.37 -7.26 -9.38
CA ARG A 822 -3.51 -7.53 -8.21
C ARG A 822 -3.45 -9.01 -7.79
N GLN A 823 -4.53 -9.78 -7.97
CA GLN A 823 -4.55 -11.21 -7.65
C GLN A 823 -4.15 -12.08 -8.84
N GLY A 824 -4.40 -11.60 -10.07
CA GLY A 824 -3.92 -12.24 -11.30
C GLY A 824 -4.78 -13.39 -11.81
N SER A 825 -4.42 -13.89 -13.00
CA SER A 825 -5.18 -14.91 -13.73
C SER A 825 -5.09 -16.31 -13.10
N ASP A 826 -3.97 -16.68 -12.47
CA ASP A 826 -3.82 -18.01 -11.86
C ASP A 826 -4.78 -18.17 -10.68
N TYR A 827 -4.84 -17.17 -9.80
CA TYR A 827 -5.80 -17.09 -8.71
C TYR A 827 -7.26 -17.17 -9.21
N GLY A 828 -7.61 -16.32 -10.18
CA GLY A 828 -8.99 -16.26 -10.68
C GLY A 828 -9.41 -17.57 -11.33
N THR A 829 -8.50 -18.21 -12.06
CA THR A 829 -8.75 -19.52 -12.71
C THR A 829 -8.93 -20.62 -11.67
N ALA A 830 -8.13 -20.63 -10.60
CA ALA A 830 -8.31 -21.57 -9.49
C ALA A 830 -9.69 -21.40 -8.83
N MET A 831 -10.13 -20.17 -8.57
CA MET A 831 -11.46 -19.90 -8.01
C MET A 831 -12.58 -20.34 -8.95
N ALA A 832 -12.45 -20.06 -10.25
CA ALA A 832 -13.43 -20.47 -11.26
C ALA A 832 -13.59 -22.00 -11.31
N LEU A 833 -12.50 -22.75 -11.28
CA LEU A 833 -12.53 -24.22 -11.23
C LEU A 833 -13.21 -24.74 -9.96
N LEU A 834 -12.87 -24.20 -8.79
CA LEU A 834 -13.56 -24.57 -7.54
C LEU A 834 -15.05 -24.26 -7.62
N ALA A 835 -15.46 -23.16 -8.25
CA ALA A 835 -16.87 -22.85 -8.46
C ALA A 835 -17.54 -23.84 -9.42
N PHE A 836 -16.92 -24.16 -10.56
CA PHE A 836 -17.46 -25.15 -11.50
C PHE A 836 -17.68 -26.50 -10.83
N ARG A 837 -16.64 -27.02 -10.16
CA ARG A 837 -16.71 -28.31 -9.48
C ARG A 837 -17.85 -28.41 -8.48
N ASN A 838 -18.02 -27.37 -7.65
CA ASN A 838 -19.06 -27.38 -6.61
C ASN A 838 -20.48 -27.26 -7.17
N LEU A 839 -20.65 -26.84 -8.41
CA LEU A 839 -21.96 -26.72 -9.06
C LEU A 839 -22.27 -27.90 -9.98
N GLU A 840 -21.35 -28.84 -10.15
CA GLU A 840 -21.63 -30.07 -10.88
C GLU A 840 -22.68 -30.91 -10.14
N PRO A 841 -23.59 -31.59 -10.88
CA PRO A 841 -24.43 -32.61 -10.29
C PRO A 841 -23.54 -33.66 -9.60
N PRO A 842 -23.93 -34.19 -8.43
CA PRO A 842 -23.23 -35.33 -7.85
C PRO A 842 -23.17 -36.48 -8.87
N PRO A 843 -22.05 -37.21 -8.94
CA PRO A 843 -21.83 -38.29 -9.91
C PRO A 843 -22.80 -39.45 -9.76
#